data_AF-A0A0D6PVY6-F1
#
_entry.id   AF-A0A0D6PVY6-F1
#
_cell.length_a   1.000
_cell.length_b   1.000
_cell.length_c   1.000
_cell.angle_alpha   90.00
_cell.angle_beta   90.00
_cell.angle_gamma   90.00
#
_symmetry.space_group_name_H-M   'P 1'
#
loop_
_entity.id
_entity.type
_entity.pdbx_description
1 polymer ?
#
loop_
_entity_poly.entity_id
_entity_poly.type
_entity_poly.pdbx_seq_one_letter_code
_entity_poly.pdbx_strand_id
1 'polypeptide(L)'
;MLGKLTLSAIPYDVPILVGTFIGAAIAGLAVVGLITYYGKWGYLWREWLTSVDHKRIGVMYIVVALVALFRGFADAIMMRSQLALAYAGNPGYLPPHHYDQIFSAHGTIMIFFMAMAFMQGLMNIVVPLQIGARDVAFPFVNTLSFWMTTISFLLVNVSLFIGEFSQCGWLAYPPLSEQQFSPGVGVDYYIWAVQLSGVGTLLTGVNFFATIVKMRAPGMTYMRMPVFTWTIFCTTVLIMVAFPILTVAMGLLGLDRYLGMHFFTNDGGGNQMLYLSVIWGWGHPEVYILVLPAFGAFSEITQTFSRKPLFGYKTMVYATASIMVLSLVVWVHHFFTMGAGPNVNAFFGIMTMVIAVPTGVKIFNWLFTMYKGRIEFHATMYWVIGFMITFSIGGMTGVMLAIPASDFVLHNSLFVIAHFHNVIIGGVYFGYVAAMNFWFPKAFGFKLNEAWGKRAFWCWFIGFYVAFMPLYVLGFEGMTRRMNHYDNPEWHPWLLIAEVGAVLIACGIVCQLTQLYVSIRDRNLAENRDLTGDPWNARTLEWSTSSPPPFYNFAILPEVHELDAFAHDKEAGIDTRQAGGNYQPIHMPKNTACGFLIGAFSFVLGFGAVWYIWWLAAVGLIGVIATVIARSSDNDVDYYVPVSEVVRIEQEHTHNLMAAQAAE
;
A
#
# COMPACT_ATOMS: atom_id res chain seq x y z
N MET A 1 26.18 15.69 18.04
CA MET A 1 26.74 17.02 18.39
C MET A 1 25.81 18.12 17.87
N LEU A 2 24.71 18.54 18.49
CA LEU A 2 24.14 18.37 19.83
C LEU A 2 22.61 18.24 19.72
N GLY A 3 21.97 17.73 20.76
CA GLY A 3 20.56 17.37 20.85
C GLY A 3 20.41 16.32 21.97
N LYS A 4 19.33 15.52 21.96
CA LYS A 4 19.13 14.40 22.90
C LYS A 4 20.00 13.16 22.58
N LEU A 5 20.67 13.13 21.42
CA LEU A 5 21.39 11.95 20.92
C LEU A 5 22.71 11.72 21.67
N THR A 6 22.81 10.55 22.31
CA THR A 6 23.98 10.04 23.02
C THR A 6 24.33 8.63 22.56
N LEU A 7 25.49 8.09 22.94
CA LEU A 7 25.85 6.69 22.64
C LEU A 7 24.90 5.68 23.33
N SER A 8 24.25 6.07 24.43
CA SER A 8 23.24 5.24 25.11
C SER A 8 21.93 5.11 24.34
N ALA A 9 21.74 5.87 23.26
CA ALA A 9 20.61 5.70 22.36
C ALA A 9 20.71 4.43 21.50
N ILE A 10 21.88 3.80 21.43
CA ILE A 10 22.08 2.57 20.66
C ILE A 10 21.90 1.38 21.62
N PRO A 11 20.95 0.46 21.35
CA PRO A 11 20.59 -0.62 22.28
C PRO A 11 21.60 -1.78 22.22
N TYR A 12 22.84 -1.54 22.66
CA TYR A 12 23.93 -2.53 22.68
C TYR A 12 23.68 -3.69 23.65
N ASP A 13 22.81 -3.48 24.64
CA ASP A 13 22.46 -4.39 25.72
C ASP A 13 21.29 -5.33 25.37
N VAL A 14 20.62 -5.11 24.23
CA VAL A 14 19.47 -5.93 23.79
C VAL A 14 19.91 -6.92 22.72
N PRO A 15 20.08 -8.22 23.03
CA PRO A 15 20.69 -9.19 22.10
C PRO A 15 19.93 -9.35 20.78
N ILE A 16 18.60 -9.26 20.82
CA ILE A 16 17.73 -9.37 19.63
C ILE A 16 18.00 -8.22 18.66
N LEU A 17 18.15 -6.99 19.18
CA LEU A 17 18.43 -5.81 18.37
C LEU A 17 19.86 -5.81 17.85
N VAL A 18 20.83 -6.25 18.65
CA VAL A 18 22.22 -6.42 18.20
C VAL A 18 22.31 -7.44 17.07
N GLY A 19 21.67 -8.61 17.20
CA GLY A 19 21.61 -9.61 16.13
C GLY A 19 20.95 -9.07 14.86
N THR A 20 19.86 -8.30 15.02
CA THR A 20 19.17 -7.64 13.90
C THR A 20 20.07 -6.60 13.23
N PHE A 21 20.82 -5.81 14.00
CA PHE A 21 21.77 -4.82 13.49
C PHE A 21 22.89 -5.49 12.68
N ILE A 22 23.49 -6.56 13.21
CA ILE A 22 24.54 -7.31 12.49
C ILE A 22 23.98 -7.88 11.19
N GLY A 23 22.80 -8.52 11.23
CA GLY A 23 22.15 -9.08 10.05
C GLY A 23 21.85 -8.02 8.99
N ALA A 24 21.27 -6.88 9.40
CA ALA A 24 20.97 -5.76 8.51
C ALA A 24 22.24 -5.14 7.92
N ALA A 25 23.30 -4.98 8.71
CA ALA A 25 24.59 -4.47 8.26
C ALA A 25 25.24 -5.41 7.23
N ILE A 26 25.23 -6.73 7.49
CA ILE A 26 25.75 -7.74 6.55
C ILE A 26 24.95 -7.70 5.24
N ALA A 27 23.62 -7.70 5.31
CA ALA A 27 22.76 -7.64 4.12
C ALA A 27 22.98 -6.33 3.33
N GLY A 28 23.07 -5.19 4.02
CA GLY A 28 23.35 -3.89 3.41
C GLY A 28 24.72 -3.85 2.73
N LEU A 29 25.76 -4.32 3.40
CA LEU A 29 27.12 -4.43 2.84
C LEU A 29 27.16 -5.39 1.64
N ALA A 30 26.43 -6.52 1.70
CA ALA A 30 26.31 -7.44 0.58
C ALA A 30 25.65 -6.78 -0.63
N VAL A 31 24.55 -6.03 -0.44
CA VAL A 31 23.89 -5.30 -1.52
C VAL A 31 24.82 -4.23 -2.12
N VAL A 32 25.44 -3.40 -1.29
CA VAL A 32 26.41 -2.38 -1.73
C VAL A 32 27.60 -3.00 -2.47
N GLY A 33 28.12 -4.12 -1.94
CA GLY A 33 29.19 -4.91 -2.54
C GLY A 33 28.80 -5.47 -3.90
N LEU A 34 27.60 -6.05 -4.03
CA LEU A 34 27.09 -6.60 -5.29
C LEU A 34 26.86 -5.50 -6.34
N ILE A 35 26.28 -4.35 -5.96
CA ILE A 35 26.09 -3.21 -6.88
C ILE A 35 27.44 -2.71 -7.39
N THR A 36 28.43 -2.62 -6.49
CA THR A 36 29.79 -2.18 -6.83
C THR A 36 30.50 -3.19 -7.72
N TYR A 37 30.44 -4.48 -7.37
CA TYR A 37 31.04 -5.58 -8.13
C TYR A 37 30.50 -5.67 -9.56
N TYR A 38 29.19 -5.52 -9.74
CA TYR A 38 28.55 -5.51 -11.07
C TYR A 38 28.59 -4.15 -11.78
N GLY A 39 29.18 -3.12 -11.17
CA GLY A 39 29.29 -1.77 -11.77
C GLY A 39 27.94 -1.09 -12.05
N LYS A 40 26.91 -1.35 -11.24
CA LYS A 40 25.52 -0.91 -11.52
C LYS A 40 25.14 0.47 -10.96
N TRP A 41 26.04 1.17 -10.28
CA TRP A 41 25.79 2.52 -9.73
C TRP A 41 25.28 3.52 -10.78
N GLY A 42 25.97 3.63 -11.91
CA GLY A 42 25.57 4.57 -12.98
C GLY A 42 24.25 4.21 -13.67
N TYR A 43 23.88 2.92 -13.67
CA TYR A 43 22.58 2.46 -14.17
C TYR A 43 21.47 2.78 -13.17
N LEU A 44 21.65 2.44 -11.89
CA LEU A 44 20.68 2.74 -10.84
C LEU A 44 20.39 4.24 -10.75
N TRP A 45 21.43 5.07 -10.80
CA TRP A 45 21.26 6.52 -10.76
C TRP A 45 20.44 7.04 -11.94
N ARG A 46 20.88 6.76 -13.17
CA ARG A 46 20.27 7.32 -14.39
C ARG A 46 18.91 6.74 -14.72
N GLU A 47 18.68 5.47 -14.41
CA GLU A 47 17.48 4.75 -14.84
C GLU A 47 16.42 4.65 -13.73
N TRP A 48 16.78 4.58 -12.45
CA TRP A 48 15.81 4.30 -11.39
C TRP A 48 15.67 5.46 -10.42
N LEU A 49 16.76 5.89 -9.78
CA LEU A 49 16.72 6.85 -8.67
C LEU A 49 16.27 8.24 -9.12
N THR A 50 16.67 8.67 -10.32
CA THR A 50 16.25 9.95 -10.91
C THR A 50 15.06 9.84 -11.86
N SER A 51 14.44 8.65 -11.95
CA SER A 51 13.37 8.39 -12.92
C SER A 51 12.12 9.21 -12.60
N VAL A 52 11.49 9.73 -13.66
CA VAL A 52 10.13 10.31 -13.61
C VAL A 52 9.07 9.39 -14.22
N ASP A 53 9.49 8.30 -14.89
CA ASP A 53 8.58 7.31 -15.47
C ASP A 53 7.73 6.62 -14.39
N HIS A 54 6.41 6.76 -14.51
CA HIS A 54 5.42 6.15 -13.64
C HIS A 54 5.58 4.62 -13.48
N LYS A 55 6.05 3.91 -14.52
CA LYS A 55 6.27 2.45 -14.49
C LYS A 55 7.38 2.10 -13.50
N ARG A 56 8.51 2.81 -13.59
CA ARG A 56 9.68 2.58 -12.72
C ARG A 56 9.41 3.00 -11.29
N ILE A 57 8.78 4.16 -11.10
CA ILE A 57 8.34 4.63 -9.78
C ILE A 57 7.40 3.60 -9.14
N GLY A 58 6.44 3.08 -9.91
CA GLY A 58 5.51 2.08 -9.43
C GLY A 58 6.18 0.77 -9.00
N VAL A 59 7.18 0.30 -9.77
CA VAL A 59 8.00 -0.86 -9.38
C VAL A 59 8.76 -0.59 -8.07
N MET A 60 9.38 0.59 -7.92
CA MET A 60 10.10 0.93 -6.69
C MET A 60 9.17 0.97 -5.47
N TYR A 61 7.95 1.48 -5.61
CA TYR A 61 6.91 1.43 -4.57
C TYR A 61 6.58 0.00 -4.14
N ILE A 62 6.38 -0.92 -5.10
CA ILE A 62 6.12 -2.34 -4.79
C ILE A 62 7.33 -2.97 -4.09
N VAL A 63 8.55 -2.64 -4.48
CA VAL A 63 9.76 -3.12 -3.78
C VAL A 63 9.77 -2.65 -2.33
N VAL A 64 9.48 -1.36 -2.07
CA VAL A 64 9.35 -0.85 -0.69
C VAL A 64 8.27 -1.62 0.07
N ALA A 65 7.12 -1.88 -0.56
CA ALA A 65 6.03 -2.63 0.07
C ALA A 65 6.43 -4.07 0.45
N LEU A 66 7.17 -4.76 -0.42
CA LEU A 66 7.65 -6.13 -0.15
C LEU A 66 8.71 -6.16 0.96
N VAL A 67 9.59 -5.16 1.04
CA VAL A 67 10.54 -5.01 2.15
C VAL A 67 9.82 -4.69 3.45
N ALA A 68 8.81 -3.80 3.41
CA ALA A 68 7.96 -3.47 4.53
C ALA A 68 7.16 -4.69 5.02
N LEU A 69 6.69 -5.56 4.11
CA LEU A 69 6.02 -6.81 4.46
C LEU A 69 6.94 -7.73 5.27
N PHE A 70 8.22 -7.87 4.87
CA PHE A 70 9.17 -8.70 5.62
C PHE A 70 9.37 -8.17 7.04
N ARG A 71 9.60 -6.85 7.20
CA ARG A 71 9.77 -6.21 8.50
C ARG A 71 8.50 -6.33 9.35
N GLY A 72 7.34 -5.99 8.80
CA GLY A 72 6.07 -6.06 9.50
C GLY A 72 5.69 -7.49 9.91
N PHE A 73 6.00 -8.48 9.08
CA PHE A 73 5.77 -9.89 9.43
C PHE A 73 6.74 -10.41 10.49
N ALA A 74 8.01 -9.97 10.47
CA ALA A 74 8.95 -10.28 11.55
C ALA A 74 8.42 -9.79 12.90
N ASP A 75 7.85 -8.59 12.97
CA ASP A 75 7.19 -8.09 14.18
C ASP A 75 5.96 -8.94 14.55
N ALA A 76 5.17 -9.35 13.57
CA ALA A 76 3.97 -10.16 13.79
C ALA A 76 4.30 -11.51 14.42
N ILE A 77 5.29 -12.23 13.87
CA ILE A 77 5.69 -13.53 14.40
C ILE A 77 6.33 -13.37 15.78
N MET A 78 7.11 -12.32 16.02
CA MET A 78 7.65 -12.04 17.36
C MET A 78 6.54 -11.83 18.40
N MET A 79 5.52 -11.03 18.08
CA MET A 79 4.37 -10.84 18.96
C MET A 79 3.62 -12.14 19.23
N ARG A 80 3.44 -12.98 18.21
CA ARG A 80 2.72 -14.25 18.34
C ARG A 80 3.51 -15.28 19.14
N SER A 81 4.80 -15.42 18.91
CA SER A 81 5.65 -16.29 19.71
C SER A 81 5.74 -15.80 21.16
N GLN A 82 5.74 -14.48 21.41
CA GLN A 82 5.64 -13.96 22.80
C GLN A 82 4.33 -14.40 23.45
N LEU A 83 3.19 -14.23 22.78
CA LEU A 83 1.89 -14.67 23.31
C LEU A 83 1.78 -16.20 23.43
N ALA A 84 2.50 -16.97 22.63
CA ALA A 84 2.54 -18.42 22.79
C ALA A 84 3.37 -18.87 24.01
N LEU A 85 4.38 -18.09 24.40
CA LEU A 85 5.33 -18.43 25.47
C LEU A 85 5.00 -17.79 26.82
N ALA A 86 4.44 -16.58 26.82
CA ALA A 86 4.24 -15.74 28.00
C ALA A 86 2.96 -16.09 28.76
N TYR A 87 2.92 -17.31 29.29
CA TYR A 87 1.79 -17.92 29.97
C TYR A 87 2.18 -18.48 31.34
N ALA A 88 1.26 -18.38 32.31
CA ALA A 88 1.35 -19.01 33.63
C ALA A 88 2.66 -18.69 34.38
N GLY A 89 2.98 -17.40 34.49
CA GLY A 89 4.18 -16.93 35.20
C GLY A 89 5.48 -17.03 34.40
N ASN A 90 5.45 -17.55 33.17
CA ASN A 90 6.56 -17.40 32.23
C ASN A 90 6.52 -15.98 31.62
N PRO A 91 7.54 -15.14 31.82
CA PRO A 91 7.55 -13.78 31.26
C PRO A 91 7.71 -13.75 29.73
N GLY A 92 8.03 -14.87 29.09
CA GLY A 92 8.42 -14.91 27.68
C GLY A 92 9.77 -14.24 27.45
N TYR A 93 9.95 -13.61 26.29
CA TYR A 93 11.22 -13.00 25.88
C TYR A 93 11.11 -11.53 25.45
N LEU A 94 9.89 -10.99 25.31
CA LEU A 94 9.65 -9.57 25.03
C LEU A 94 9.07 -8.86 26.26
N PRO A 95 9.90 -8.07 26.96
CA PRO A 95 9.42 -7.15 28.00
C PRO A 95 8.39 -6.14 27.43
N PRO A 96 7.50 -5.57 28.26
CA PRO A 96 6.48 -4.61 27.82
C PRO A 96 7.05 -3.46 26.97
N HIS A 97 8.18 -2.88 27.40
CA HIS A 97 8.87 -1.80 26.68
C HIS A 97 9.17 -2.14 25.22
N HIS A 98 9.57 -3.38 24.91
CA HIS A 98 9.83 -3.82 23.54
C HIS A 98 8.56 -4.28 22.83
N TYR A 99 7.69 -5.02 23.52
CA TYR A 99 6.44 -5.49 22.95
C TYR A 99 5.57 -4.33 22.44
N ASP A 100 5.50 -3.24 23.21
CA ASP A 100 4.71 -2.07 22.90
C ASP A 100 5.23 -1.30 21.69
N GLN A 101 6.56 -1.24 21.55
CA GLN A 101 7.20 -0.70 20.35
C GLN A 101 6.92 -1.57 19.12
N ILE A 102 7.03 -2.89 19.26
CA ILE A 102 6.86 -3.84 18.16
C ILE A 102 5.44 -3.76 17.61
N PHE A 103 4.39 -3.82 18.44
CA PHE A 103 3.02 -3.72 17.91
C PHE A 103 2.71 -2.35 17.31
N SER A 104 3.28 -1.28 17.88
CA SER A 104 3.11 0.08 17.37
C SER A 104 3.74 0.21 15.99
N ALA A 105 4.99 -0.26 15.86
CA ALA A 105 5.72 -0.20 14.61
C ALA A 105 5.14 -1.15 13.55
N HIS A 106 4.71 -2.36 13.93
CA HIS A 106 4.02 -3.30 13.06
C HIS A 106 2.79 -2.65 12.40
N GLY A 107 1.91 -2.06 13.21
CA GLY A 107 0.69 -1.41 12.72
C GLY A 107 1.01 -0.25 11.77
N THR A 108 1.96 0.62 12.16
CA THR A 108 2.40 1.74 11.31
C THR A 108 2.97 1.25 9.99
N ILE A 109 3.84 0.22 10.00
CA ILE A 109 4.47 -0.26 8.77
C ILE A 109 3.51 -0.96 7.83
N MET A 110 2.64 -1.82 8.36
CA MET A 110 1.72 -2.57 7.53
C MET A 110 0.71 -1.66 6.82
N ILE A 111 0.27 -0.59 7.47
CA ILE A 111 -0.67 0.38 6.87
C ILE A 111 0.05 1.36 5.94
N PHE A 112 1.04 2.09 6.44
CA PHE A 112 1.63 3.22 5.69
C PHE A 112 2.70 2.82 4.67
N PHE A 113 3.41 1.72 4.85
CA PHE A 113 4.56 1.37 4.00
C PHE A 113 4.44 0.03 3.31
N MET A 114 3.59 -0.89 3.77
CA MET A 114 3.21 -2.07 3.00
C MET A 114 1.97 -1.75 2.17
N ALA A 115 0.80 -1.57 2.78
CA ALA A 115 -0.47 -1.46 2.03
C ALA A 115 -0.50 -0.21 1.13
N MET A 116 -0.21 0.96 1.69
CA MET A 116 -0.18 2.21 0.91
C MET A 116 0.86 2.23 -0.20
N ALA A 117 2.08 1.76 0.07
CA ALA A 117 3.12 1.72 -0.96
C ALA A 117 2.77 0.73 -2.08
N PHE A 118 2.21 -0.44 -1.74
CA PHE A 118 1.79 -1.42 -2.73
C PHE A 118 0.69 -0.85 -3.64
N MET A 119 -0.33 -0.26 -3.03
CA MET A 119 -1.42 0.44 -3.72
C MET A 119 -0.89 1.51 -4.68
N GLN A 120 0.00 2.38 -4.18
CA GLN A 120 0.60 3.46 -4.96
C GLN A 120 1.45 2.92 -6.10
N GLY A 121 2.12 1.80 -5.90
CA GLY A 121 2.89 1.11 -6.94
C GLY A 121 2.01 0.58 -8.07
N LEU A 122 0.92 -0.11 -7.72
CA LEU A 122 -0.02 -0.66 -8.69
C LEU A 122 -0.71 0.43 -9.52
N MET A 123 -1.22 1.48 -8.87
CA MET A 123 -1.88 2.55 -9.61
C MET A 123 -0.90 3.33 -10.49
N ASN A 124 0.36 3.47 -10.06
CA ASN A 124 1.41 4.08 -10.86
C ASN A 124 1.67 3.30 -12.15
N ILE A 125 1.82 1.98 -12.06
CA ILE A 125 2.08 1.16 -13.25
C ILE A 125 0.87 1.19 -14.19
N VAL A 126 -0.33 0.98 -13.65
CA VAL A 126 -1.49 0.56 -14.45
C VAL A 126 -2.36 1.73 -14.92
N VAL A 127 -2.60 2.75 -14.11
CA VAL A 127 -3.62 3.78 -14.44
C VAL A 127 -3.29 4.56 -15.71
N PRO A 128 -2.06 5.08 -15.93
CA PRO A 128 -1.75 5.80 -17.16
C PRO A 128 -1.93 4.92 -18.41
N LEU A 129 -1.58 3.63 -18.31
CA LEU A 129 -1.79 2.66 -19.38
C LEU A 129 -3.28 2.43 -19.66
N GLN A 130 -4.09 2.25 -18.61
CA GLN A 130 -5.53 2.01 -18.71
C GLN A 130 -6.30 3.18 -19.32
N ILE A 131 -5.87 4.42 -19.08
CA ILE A 131 -6.52 5.61 -19.63
C ILE A 131 -5.96 6.05 -20.98
N GLY A 132 -4.98 5.33 -21.54
CA GLY A 132 -4.36 5.67 -22.82
C GLY A 132 -3.46 6.93 -22.75
N ALA A 133 -2.81 7.17 -21.62
CA ALA A 133 -1.89 8.29 -21.41
C ALA A 133 -0.41 7.87 -21.54
N ARG A 134 0.46 8.81 -21.90
CA ARG A 134 1.91 8.59 -22.00
C ARG A 134 2.65 8.62 -20.67
N ASP A 135 2.14 9.41 -19.72
CA ASP A 135 2.66 9.54 -18.36
C ASP A 135 1.57 10.13 -17.44
N VAL A 136 1.90 10.36 -16.17
CA VAL A 136 1.07 11.09 -15.21
C VAL A 136 1.13 12.62 -15.41
N ALA A 137 0.17 13.35 -14.81
CA ALA A 137 0.06 14.81 -14.95
C ALA A 137 1.28 15.56 -14.41
N PHE A 138 1.87 15.09 -13.32
CA PHE A 138 3.02 15.70 -12.68
C PHE A 138 4.14 14.68 -12.44
N PRO A 139 4.98 14.37 -13.46
CA PRO A 139 6.03 13.36 -13.34
C PRO A 139 7.06 13.65 -12.25
N PHE A 140 7.42 14.94 -12.06
CA PHE A 140 8.30 15.36 -10.97
C PHE A 140 7.67 15.15 -9.58
N VAL A 141 6.38 15.50 -9.42
CA VAL A 141 5.67 15.31 -8.16
C VAL A 141 5.58 13.81 -7.83
N ASN A 142 5.46 12.96 -8.85
CA ASN A 142 5.42 11.51 -8.68
C ASN A 142 6.71 10.95 -8.06
N THR A 143 7.88 11.35 -8.57
CA THR A 143 9.17 10.93 -7.99
C THR A 143 9.38 11.52 -6.59
N LEU A 144 8.98 12.78 -6.37
CA LEU A 144 9.01 13.40 -5.05
C LEU A 144 8.17 12.62 -4.04
N SER A 145 6.93 12.28 -4.39
CA SER A 145 6.04 11.47 -3.53
C SER A 145 6.66 10.14 -3.13
N PHE A 146 7.26 9.43 -4.09
CA PHE A 146 7.96 8.17 -3.83
C PHE A 146 9.11 8.35 -2.82
N TRP A 147 9.92 9.38 -3.03
CA TRP A 147 11.04 9.65 -2.13
C TRP A 147 10.59 10.05 -0.74
N MET A 148 9.50 10.80 -0.59
CA MET A 148 8.91 11.13 0.72
C MET A 148 8.41 9.87 1.46
N THR A 149 7.73 8.94 0.78
CA THR A 149 7.33 7.65 1.37
C THR A 149 8.56 6.85 1.78
N THR A 150 9.57 6.76 0.91
CA THR A 150 10.77 5.96 1.14
C THR A 150 11.60 6.48 2.30
N ILE A 151 11.84 7.79 2.38
CA ILE A 151 12.60 8.38 3.49
C ILE A 151 11.84 8.31 4.82
N SER A 152 10.51 8.36 4.76
CA SER A 152 9.69 8.13 5.95
C SER A 152 9.82 6.69 6.44
N PHE A 153 9.77 5.72 5.53
CA PHE A 153 10.02 4.31 5.88
C PHE A 153 11.43 4.11 6.46
N LEU A 154 12.44 4.78 5.88
CA LEU A 154 13.80 4.77 6.44
C LEU A 154 13.85 5.37 7.84
N LEU A 155 13.14 6.48 8.10
CA LEU A 155 13.10 7.11 9.43
C LEU A 155 12.51 6.16 10.49
N VAL A 156 11.45 5.42 10.15
CA VAL A 156 10.89 4.39 11.04
C VAL A 156 11.90 3.26 11.28
N ASN A 157 12.61 2.80 10.25
CA ASN A 157 13.61 1.73 10.42
C ASN A 157 14.86 2.18 11.17
N VAL A 158 15.25 3.46 11.09
CA VAL A 158 16.35 4.01 11.88
C VAL A 158 16.03 3.99 13.37
N SER A 159 14.76 4.18 13.77
CA SER A 159 14.35 4.09 15.18
C SER A 159 14.62 2.72 15.82
N LEU A 160 14.79 1.67 15.01
CA LEU A 160 15.15 0.33 15.48
C LEU A 160 16.60 0.28 16.01
N PHE A 161 17.48 1.12 15.46
CA PHE A 161 18.92 1.09 15.74
C PHE A 161 19.39 2.28 16.56
N ILE A 162 18.67 3.40 16.50
CA ILE A 162 19.01 4.65 17.17
C ILE A 162 17.75 5.14 17.89
N GLY A 163 17.76 5.06 19.21
CA GLY A 163 16.64 5.38 20.08
C GLY A 163 15.65 4.21 20.19
N GLU A 164 14.37 4.55 20.11
CA GLU A 164 13.24 3.63 20.25
C GLU A 164 12.09 4.12 19.37
N PHE A 165 11.11 3.25 19.09
CA PHE A 165 9.87 3.67 18.42
C PHE A 165 8.77 3.99 19.43
N SER A 166 7.65 4.57 18.97
CA SER A 166 6.49 4.87 19.81
C SER A 166 5.94 3.60 20.48
N GLN A 167 5.57 3.72 21.77
CA GLN A 167 4.90 2.67 22.55
C GLN A 167 3.38 2.90 22.62
N CYS A 168 2.87 3.96 21.98
CA CYS A 168 1.50 4.44 22.15
C CYS A 168 0.50 3.81 21.15
N GLY A 169 0.90 2.74 20.46
CA GLY A 169 0.18 2.17 19.33
C GLY A 169 0.28 2.99 18.06
N TRP A 170 -0.20 2.41 16.96
CA TRP A 170 -0.09 2.97 15.61
C TRP A 170 -0.84 4.28 15.36
N LEU A 171 -1.62 4.77 16.34
CA LEU A 171 -2.34 6.06 16.29
C LEU A 171 -1.89 7.05 17.37
N ALA A 172 -0.89 6.70 18.19
CA ALA A 172 -0.29 7.58 19.20
C ALA A 172 -1.30 8.42 20.03
N TYR A 173 -2.22 7.76 20.74
CA TYR A 173 -3.28 8.45 21.48
C TYR A 173 -2.73 9.28 22.65
N PRO A 174 -3.13 10.56 22.77
CA PRO A 174 -3.10 11.30 24.03
C PRO A 174 -4.02 10.61 25.06
N PRO A 175 -3.68 10.66 26.36
CA PRO A 175 -2.59 11.42 26.93
C PRO A 175 -1.26 10.64 26.89
N LEU A 176 -1.27 9.35 26.55
CA LEU A 176 -0.08 8.49 26.62
C LEU A 176 1.05 8.97 25.71
N SER A 177 0.72 9.56 24.55
CA SER A 177 1.70 10.14 23.62
C SER A 177 2.23 11.52 24.03
N GLU A 178 1.71 12.14 25.10
CA GLU A 178 2.21 13.43 25.59
C GLU A 178 3.57 13.30 26.28
N GLN A 179 4.35 14.39 26.31
CA GLN A 179 5.68 14.38 26.94
C GLN A 179 5.66 13.94 28.41
N GLN A 180 4.57 14.24 29.14
CA GLN A 180 4.42 13.85 30.54
C GLN A 180 4.47 12.32 30.74
N PHE A 181 3.93 11.55 29.80
CA PHE A 181 3.82 10.10 29.90
C PHE A 181 4.85 9.37 29.02
N SER A 182 5.21 9.96 27.88
CA SER A 182 6.19 9.44 26.93
C SER A 182 7.26 10.50 26.63
N PRO A 183 8.25 10.70 27.54
CA PRO A 183 9.31 11.70 27.37
C PRO A 183 10.37 11.33 26.34
N GLY A 184 10.42 10.05 25.94
CA GLY A 184 11.33 9.50 24.94
C GLY A 184 11.05 10.02 23.52
N VAL A 185 11.97 9.68 22.60
CA VAL A 185 11.93 10.12 21.20
C VAL A 185 10.99 9.27 20.32
N GLY A 186 10.44 8.17 20.83
CA GLY A 186 9.65 7.22 20.04
C GLY A 186 8.40 7.83 19.40
N VAL A 187 7.67 8.67 20.14
CA VAL A 187 6.51 9.41 19.59
C VAL A 187 6.97 10.44 18.55
N ASP A 188 8.14 11.06 18.74
CA ASP A 188 8.68 12.04 17.80
C ASP A 188 9.05 11.36 16.46
N TYR A 189 9.63 10.16 16.50
CA TYR A 189 9.85 9.31 15.32
C TYR A 189 8.55 9.03 14.56
N TYR A 190 7.48 8.67 15.29
CA TYR A 190 6.16 8.43 14.71
C TYR A 190 5.59 9.70 14.05
N ILE A 191 5.61 10.85 14.73
CA ILE A 191 5.09 12.12 14.22
C ILE A 191 5.77 12.49 12.90
N TRP A 192 7.11 12.52 12.88
CA TRP A 192 7.84 12.94 11.68
C TRP A 192 7.72 11.92 10.53
N ALA A 193 7.74 10.62 10.83
CA ALA A 193 7.51 9.61 9.79
C ALA A 193 6.12 9.79 9.15
N VAL A 194 5.07 9.81 9.97
CA VAL A 194 3.69 9.95 9.45
C VAL A 194 3.50 11.27 8.70
N GLN A 195 4.07 12.38 9.19
CA GLN A 195 3.97 13.67 8.51
C GLN A 195 4.64 13.66 7.13
N LEU A 196 5.85 13.12 7.03
CA LEU A 196 6.60 13.07 5.76
C LEU A 196 5.93 12.13 4.76
N SER A 197 5.47 10.96 5.21
CA SER A 197 4.66 10.04 4.39
C SER A 197 3.34 10.67 3.93
N GLY A 198 2.69 11.43 4.82
CA GLY A 198 1.44 12.12 4.55
C GLY A 198 1.57 13.17 3.44
N VAL A 199 2.66 13.95 3.42
CA VAL A 199 2.96 14.88 2.34
C VAL A 199 3.09 14.16 1.00
N GLY A 200 3.88 13.08 0.94
CA GLY A 200 4.05 12.29 -0.28
C GLY A 200 2.71 11.71 -0.78
N THR A 201 1.92 11.17 0.14
CA THR A 201 0.62 10.58 -0.20
C THR A 201 -0.39 11.61 -0.72
N LEU A 202 -0.47 12.78 -0.09
CA LEU A 202 -1.35 13.86 -0.55
C LEU A 202 -0.99 14.31 -1.97
N LEU A 203 0.30 14.51 -2.23
CA LEU A 203 0.81 14.87 -3.56
C LEU A 203 0.47 13.80 -4.61
N THR A 204 0.58 12.53 -4.23
CA THR A 204 0.16 11.42 -5.09
C THR A 204 -1.34 11.47 -5.41
N GLY A 205 -2.18 11.75 -4.40
CA GLY A 205 -3.63 11.90 -4.59
C GLY A 205 -3.97 13.00 -5.60
N VAL A 206 -3.36 14.18 -5.45
CA VAL A 206 -3.54 15.31 -6.39
C VAL A 206 -3.08 14.93 -7.81
N ASN A 207 -1.94 14.25 -7.92
CA ASN A 207 -1.37 13.87 -9.20
C ASN A 207 -2.27 12.90 -9.99
N PHE A 208 -2.72 11.81 -9.36
CA PHE A 208 -3.58 10.85 -10.03
C PHE A 208 -4.99 11.39 -10.28
N PHE A 209 -5.51 12.25 -9.40
CA PHE A 209 -6.76 12.96 -9.68
C PHE A 209 -6.66 13.79 -10.97
N ALA A 210 -5.62 14.63 -11.09
CA ALA A 210 -5.39 15.44 -12.28
C ALA A 210 -5.20 14.57 -13.54
N THR A 211 -4.41 13.49 -13.40
CA THR A 211 -4.16 12.52 -14.49
C THR A 211 -5.45 11.92 -15.02
N ILE A 212 -6.29 11.35 -14.14
CA ILE A 212 -7.55 10.70 -14.55
C ILE A 212 -8.53 11.73 -15.14
N VAL A 213 -8.59 12.95 -14.59
CA VAL A 213 -9.54 13.96 -15.07
C VAL A 213 -9.13 14.53 -16.44
N LYS A 214 -7.83 14.80 -16.64
CA LYS A 214 -7.33 15.62 -17.76
C LYS A 214 -6.54 14.89 -18.84
N MET A 215 -6.00 13.70 -18.58
CA MET A 215 -5.09 13.02 -19.51
C MET A 215 -5.64 11.75 -20.16
N ARG A 216 -6.95 11.50 -20.03
CA ARG A 216 -7.60 10.37 -20.71
C ARG A 216 -7.50 10.49 -22.23
N ALA A 217 -7.39 9.33 -22.86
CA ALA A 217 -7.50 9.18 -24.30
C ALA A 217 -8.82 9.76 -24.85
N PRO A 218 -8.80 10.34 -26.07
CA PRO A 218 -10.00 10.82 -26.74
C PRO A 218 -11.10 9.76 -26.79
N GLY A 219 -12.36 10.17 -26.56
CA GLY A 219 -13.53 9.28 -26.57
C GLY A 219 -13.79 8.52 -25.26
N MET A 220 -12.83 8.47 -24.33
CA MET A 220 -13.01 7.86 -23.00
C MET A 220 -13.79 8.78 -22.06
N THR A 221 -15.11 8.66 -22.08
CA THR A 221 -15.97 9.29 -21.06
C THR A 221 -15.74 8.66 -19.68
N TYR A 222 -16.18 9.30 -18.60
CA TYR A 222 -16.11 8.73 -17.24
C TYR A 222 -16.74 7.33 -17.19
N MET A 223 -17.90 7.13 -17.81
CA MET A 223 -18.58 5.83 -17.83
C MET A 223 -17.98 4.82 -18.84
N ARG A 224 -16.81 5.11 -19.40
CA ARG A 224 -16.01 4.18 -20.22
C ARG A 224 -14.63 3.87 -19.61
N MET A 225 -14.34 4.36 -18.41
CA MET A 225 -13.08 4.02 -17.73
C MET A 225 -13.13 2.60 -17.15
N PRO A 226 -12.02 1.85 -17.14
CA PRO A 226 -11.93 0.58 -16.41
C PRO A 226 -12.29 0.74 -14.93
N VAL A 227 -12.76 -0.34 -14.29
CA VAL A 227 -13.21 -0.27 -12.89
C VAL A 227 -12.05 -0.01 -11.95
N PHE A 228 -10.86 -0.55 -12.25
CA PHE A 228 -9.66 -0.20 -11.49
C PHE A 228 -9.42 1.32 -11.48
N THR A 229 -9.45 1.96 -12.64
CA THR A 229 -9.31 3.43 -12.76
C THR A 229 -10.39 4.18 -11.98
N TRP A 230 -11.66 3.73 -12.00
CA TRP A 230 -12.72 4.34 -11.17
C TRP A 230 -12.45 4.22 -9.67
N THR A 231 -11.97 3.07 -9.22
CA THR A 231 -11.62 2.90 -7.80
C THR A 231 -10.43 3.78 -7.40
N ILE A 232 -9.43 3.94 -8.28
CA ILE A 232 -8.35 4.90 -8.05
C ILE A 232 -8.88 6.33 -8.03
N PHE A 233 -9.79 6.71 -8.93
CA PHE A 233 -10.40 8.03 -8.93
C PHE A 233 -11.05 8.36 -7.57
N CYS A 234 -11.92 7.47 -7.07
CA CYS A 234 -12.51 7.65 -5.73
C CYS A 234 -11.45 7.69 -4.61
N THR A 235 -10.43 6.83 -4.71
CA THR A 235 -9.32 6.79 -3.75
C THR A 235 -8.56 8.12 -3.71
N THR A 236 -8.26 8.72 -4.87
CA THR A 236 -7.56 10.02 -4.94
C THR A 236 -8.37 11.16 -4.32
N VAL A 237 -9.70 11.15 -4.50
CA VAL A 237 -10.60 12.11 -3.84
C VAL A 237 -10.55 11.94 -2.33
N LEU A 238 -10.63 10.70 -1.82
CA LEU A 238 -10.51 10.43 -0.39
C LEU A 238 -9.16 10.88 0.16
N ILE A 239 -8.06 10.62 -0.55
CA ILE A 239 -6.72 11.07 -0.13
C ILE A 239 -6.70 12.59 0.04
N MET A 240 -7.18 13.34 -0.95
CA MET A 240 -7.18 14.80 -0.90
C MET A 240 -8.03 15.38 0.24
N VAL A 241 -9.09 14.69 0.65
CA VAL A 241 -9.99 15.13 1.73
C VAL A 241 -9.51 14.67 3.11
N ALA A 242 -9.01 13.44 3.24
CA ALA A 242 -8.70 12.81 4.53
C ALA A 242 -7.28 13.10 5.02
N PHE A 243 -6.26 13.15 4.14
CA PHE A 243 -4.87 13.36 4.57
C PHE A 243 -4.59 14.72 5.22
N PRO A 244 -5.25 15.82 4.82
CA PRO A 244 -5.12 17.08 5.56
C PRO A 244 -5.49 16.94 7.04
N ILE A 245 -6.46 16.09 7.38
CA ILE A 245 -6.89 15.83 8.76
C ILE A 245 -5.75 15.17 9.55
N LEU A 246 -5.09 14.15 8.98
CA LEU A 246 -3.93 13.51 9.60
C LEU A 246 -2.76 14.49 9.79
N THR A 247 -2.50 15.31 8.76
CA THR A 247 -1.44 16.33 8.77
C THR A 247 -1.64 17.32 9.92
N VAL A 248 -2.89 17.74 10.15
CA VAL A 248 -3.23 18.62 11.27
C VAL A 248 -3.17 17.87 12.60
N ALA A 249 -3.70 16.64 12.71
CA ALA A 249 -3.65 15.87 13.95
C ALA A 249 -2.21 15.66 14.45
N MET A 250 -1.31 15.26 13.54
CA MET A 250 0.12 15.07 13.83
C MET A 250 0.82 16.39 14.10
N GLY A 251 0.46 17.45 13.37
CA GLY A 251 0.97 18.80 13.61
C GLY A 251 0.62 19.31 15.00
N LEU A 252 -0.65 19.21 15.41
CA LEU A 252 -1.13 19.64 16.73
C LEU A 252 -0.48 18.82 17.85
N LEU A 253 -0.37 17.50 17.71
CA LEU A 253 0.32 16.65 18.69
C LEU A 253 1.82 16.99 18.76
N GLY A 254 2.43 17.30 17.62
CA GLY A 254 3.79 17.84 17.57
C GLY A 254 3.91 19.16 18.31
N LEU A 255 2.96 20.09 18.16
CA LEU A 255 3.00 21.38 18.85
C LEU A 255 2.86 21.22 20.38
N ASP A 256 1.98 20.34 20.84
CA ASP A 256 1.87 20.01 22.27
C ASP A 256 3.21 19.50 22.80
N ARG A 257 3.84 18.57 22.08
CA ARG A 257 5.13 18.01 22.48
C ARG A 257 6.30 18.98 22.37
N TYR A 258 6.44 19.75 21.29
CA TYR A 258 7.65 20.56 21.05
C TYR A 258 7.58 21.97 21.66
N LEU A 259 6.38 22.56 21.71
CA LEU A 259 6.19 23.96 22.09
C LEU A 259 5.36 24.13 23.37
N GLY A 260 4.96 23.04 24.02
CA GLY A 260 4.15 23.09 25.24
C GLY A 260 2.78 23.71 25.00
N MET A 261 2.20 23.48 23.82
CA MET A 261 0.81 23.81 23.56
C MET A 261 -0.13 22.86 24.32
N HIS A 262 -1.41 23.19 24.35
CA HIS A 262 -2.43 22.48 25.14
C HIS A 262 -3.64 22.09 24.28
N PHE A 263 -3.42 21.44 23.14
CA PHE A 263 -4.52 20.94 22.30
C PHE A 263 -5.16 19.69 22.90
N PHE A 264 -4.34 18.71 23.30
CA PHE A 264 -4.78 17.38 23.75
C PHE A 264 -4.33 17.04 25.18
N THR A 265 -3.58 17.94 25.82
CA THR A 265 -3.13 17.80 27.21
C THR A 265 -4.27 17.71 28.21
N ASN A 266 -3.99 17.15 29.40
CA ASN A 266 -4.98 17.06 30.49
C ASN A 266 -5.14 18.39 31.26
N ASP A 267 -4.13 19.26 31.19
CA ASP A 267 -4.11 20.60 31.79
C ASP A 267 -4.20 21.68 30.70
N GLY A 268 -4.18 22.95 31.10
CA GLY A 268 -4.15 24.08 30.17
C GLY A 268 -5.42 24.26 29.31
N GLY A 269 -6.48 23.51 29.58
CA GLY A 269 -7.74 23.52 28.81
C GLY A 269 -7.77 22.57 27.61
N GLY A 270 -6.75 21.72 27.44
CA GLY A 270 -6.69 20.70 26.38
C GLY A 270 -7.76 19.61 26.50
N ASN A 271 -7.97 18.89 25.40
CA ASN A 271 -8.96 17.80 25.35
C ASN A 271 -8.46 16.60 24.54
N GLN A 272 -8.04 15.54 25.22
CA GLN A 272 -7.64 14.26 24.62
C GLN A 272 -8.72 13.61 23.72
N MET A 273 -10.01 13.79 24.00
CA MET A 273 -11.10 13.23 23.18
C MET A 273 -11.19 13.92 21.81
N LEU A 274 -10.72 15.16 21.70
CA LEU A 274 -10.64 15.85 20.42
C LEU A 274 -9.69 15.12 19.47
N TYR A 275 -8.54 14.66 19.97
CA TYR A 275 -7.59 13.89 19.17
C TYR A 275 -8.25 12.65 18.55
N LEU A 276 -9.01 11.89 19.35
CA LEU A 276 -9.72 10.70 18.88
C LEU A 276 -10.71 11.00 17.76
N SER A 277 -11.46 12.08 17.88
CA SER A 277 -12.39 12.49 16.83
C SER A 277 -11.65 12.89 15.54
N VAL A 278 -10.59 13.70 15.66
CA VAL A 278 -9.82 14.19 14.50
C VAL A 278 -9.07 13.04 13.81
N ILE A 279 -8.33 12.21 14.56
CA ILE A 279 -7.52 11.15 13.98
C ILE A 279 -8.39 10.12 13.27
N TRP A 280 -9.57 9.77 13.80
CA TRP A 280 -10.48 8.83 13.13
C TRP A 280 -11.24 9.46 11.97
N GLY A 281 -11.41 10.79 11.96
CA GLY A 281 -11.86 11.54 10.80
C GLY A 281 -10.97 11.29 9.56
N TRP A 282 -9.68 11.01 9.76
CA TRP A 282 -8.80 10.44 8.73
C TRP A 282 -8.83 8.91 8.70
N GLY A 283 -8.71 8.26 9.87
CA GLY A 283 -8.39 6.85 9.98
C GLY A 283 -9.47 5.93 9.41
N HIS A 284 -10.74 6.32 9.46
CA HIS A 284 -11.78 5.53 8.81
C HIS A 284 -11.78 5.69 7.28
N PRO A 285 -11.72 6.90 6.69
CA PRO A 285 -11.49 7.03 5.25
C PRO A 285 -10.26 6.27 4.73
N GLU A 286 -9.17 6.22 5.50
CA GLU A 286 -7.93 5.52 5.14
C GLU A 286 -8.16 4.03 4.82
N VAL A 287 -8.99 3.32 5.60
CA VAL A 287 -9.21 1.88 5.32
C VAL A 287 -9.92 1.67 3.99
N TYR A 288 -10.71 2.64 3.53
CA TYR A 288 -11.31 2.62 2.20
C TYR A 288 -10.34 3.02 1.09
N ILE A 289 -9.44 3.97 1.36
CA ILE A 289 -8.33 4.29 0.46
C ILE A 289 -7.55 3.02 0.11
N LEU A 290 -7.33 2.13 1.08
CA LEU A 290 -6.68 0.85 0.87
C LEU A 290 -7.54 -0.16 0.10
N VAL A 291 -8.79 -0.37 0.50
CA VAL A 291 -9.60 -1.48 -0.06
C VAL A 291 -10.16 -1.19 -1.45
N LEU A 292 -10.45 0.08 -1.78
CA LEU A 292 -11.07 0.44 -3.05
C LEU A 292 -10.22 0.02 -4.26
N PRO A 293 -8.90 0.31 -4.31
CA PRO A 293 -8.03 -0.14 -5.41
C PRO A 293 -7.95 -1.66 -5.52
N ALA A 294 -7.94 -2.37 -4.39
CA ALA A 294 -7.96 -3.84 -4.38
C ALA A 294 -9.25 -4.36 -5.02
N PHE A 295 -10.41 -3.77 -4.71
CA PHE A 295 -11.68 -4.08 -5.39
C PHE A 295 -11.63 -3.79 -6.89
N GLY A 296 -10.93 -2.73 -7.30
CA GLY A 296 -10.66 -2.45 -8.71
C GLY A 296 -9.91 -3.61 -9.37
N ALA A 297 -8.80 -4.04 -8.76
CA ALA A 297 -7.99 -5.14 -9.27
C ALA A 297 -8.77 -6.46 -9.33
N PHE A 298 -9.54 -6.80 -8.29
CA PHE A 298 -10.40 -7.98 -8.33
C PHE A 298 -11.42 -7.93 -9.48
N SER A 299 -11.94 -6.74 -9.80
CA SER A 299 -12.87 -6.58 -10.92
C SER A 299 -12.21 -6.90 -12.27
N GLU A 300 -11.02 -6.35 -12.52
CA GLU A 300 -10.25 -6.59 -13.75
C GLU A 300 -9.84 -8.06 -13.92
N ILE A 301 -9.38 -8.67 -12.84
CA ILE A 301 -8.95 -10.08 -12.81
C ILE A 301 -10.16 -11.00 -13.04
N THR A 302 -11.28 -10.73 -12.36
CA THR A 302 -12.49 -11.56 -12.45
C THR A 302 -13.06 -11.54 -13.87
N GLN A 303 -13.14 -10.39 -14.53
CA GLN A 303 -13.63 -10.32 -15.91
C GLN A 303 -12.69 -10.99 -16.91
N THR A 304 -11.37 -10.84 -16.70
CA THR A 304 -10.35 -11.44 -17.58
C THR A 304 -10.40 -12.96 -17.52
N PHE A 305 -10.28 -13.54 -16.32
CA PHE A 305 -10.24 -15.01 -16.16
C PHE A 305 -11.61 -15.68 -16.16
N SER A 306 -12.72 -14.94 -16.16
CA SER A 306 -14.07 -15.48 -16.44
C SER A 306 -14.45 -15.40 -17.91
N ARG A 307 -13.59 -14.80 -18.77
CA ARG A 307 -13.83 -14.63 -20.22
C ARG A 307 -15.16 -13.93 -20.53
N LYS A 308 -15.52 -12.93 -19.73
CA LYS A 308 -16.82 -12.26 -19.81
C LYS A 308 -16.69 -10.80 -19.35
N PRO A 309 -17.41 -9.84 -19.96
CA PRO A 309 -17.49 -8.49 -19.44
C PRO A 309 -17.98 -8.47 -17.99
N LEU A 310 -17.53 -7.47 -17.21
CA LEU A 310 -17.97 -7.31 -15.82
C LEU A 310 -19.49 -7.11 -15.73
N PHE A 311 -20.13 -7.94 -14.92
CA PHE A 311 -21.56 -7.82 -14.65
C PHE A 311 -21.84 -6.57 -13.81
N GLY A 312 -22.84 -5.77 -14.22
CA GLY A 312 -23.29 -4.63 -13.43
C GLY A 312 -22.28 -3.49 -13.33
N TYR A 313 -21.48 -3.20 -14.38
CA TYR A 313 -20.48 -2.13 -14.39
C TYR A 313 -20.98 -0.79 -13.80
N LYS A 314 -22.13 -0.28 -14.27
CA LYS A 314 -22.71 0.98 -13.75
C LYS A 314 -22.96 0.90 -12.24
N THR A 315 -23.50 -0.22 -11.78
CA THR A 315 -23.75 -0.48 -10.37
C THR A 315 -22.45 -0.55 -9.56
N MET A 316 -21.38 -1.13 -10.12
CA MET A 316 -20.05 -1.14 -9.49
C MET A 316 -19.47 0.27 -9.31
N VAL A 317 -19.63 1.12 -10.33
CA VAL A 317 -19.20 2.53 -10.29
C VAL A 317 -19.98 3.29 -9.22
N TYR A 318 -21.32 3.21 -9.24
CA TYR A 318 -22.14 3.89 -8.23
C TYR A 318 -21.90 3.37 -6.82
N ALA A 319 -21.72 2.06 -6.63
CA ALA A 319 -21.37 1.49 -5.33
C ALA A 319 -20.04 2.07 -4.81
N THR A 320 -19.03 2.18 -5.68
CA THR A 320 -17.72 2.76 -5.34
C THR A 320 -17.84 4.24 -4.98
N ALA A 321 -18.61 5.02 -5.74
CA ALA A 321 -18.87 6.43 -5.43
C ALA A 321 -19.66 6.62 -4.11
N SER A 322 -20.62 5.74 -3.82
CA SER A 322 -21.35 5.75 -2.55
C SER A 322 -20.44 5.45 -1.36
N ILE A 323 -19.52 4.48 -1.48
CA ILE A 323 -18.53 4.18 -0.44
C ILE A 323 -17.65 5.41 -0.18
N MET A 324 -17.19 6.09 -1.23
CA MET A 324 -16.39 7.31 -1.11
C MET A 324 -17.11 8.35 -0.24
N VAL A 325 -18.38 8.66 -0.52
CA VAL A 325 -19.14 9.65 0.28
C VAL A 325 -19.43 9.15 1.69
N LEU A 326 -19.90 7.91 1.84
CA LEU A 326 -20.29 7.35 3.14
C LEU A 326 -19.09 7.17 4.09
N SER A 327 -17.88 6.91 3.56
CA SER A 327 -16.66 6.77 4.35
C SER A 327 -16.34 7.99 5.21
N LEU A 328 -16.83 9.17 4.80
CA LEU A 328 -16.61 10.44 5.48
C LEU A 328 -17.60 10.71 6.62
N VAL A 329 -18.59 9.84 6.87
CA VAL A 329 -19.68 10.07 7.86
C VAL A 329 -19.89 8.92 8.83
N VAL A 330 -18.85 8.13 9.10
CA VAL A 330 -18.95 6.90 9.92
C VAL A 330 -17.88 6.80 11.02
N TRP A 331 -16.92 7.72 11.10
CA TRP A 331 -15.70 7.56 11.91
C TRP A 331 -15.92 7.38 13.42
N VAL A 332 -17.05 7.86 13.96
CA VAL A 332 -17.35 7.76 15.41
C VAL A 332 -17.51 6.32 15.90
N HIS A 333 -17.79 5.35 15.01
CA HIS A 333 -17.87 3.96 15.45
C HIS A 333 -16.57 3.40 16.04
N HIS A 334 -15.43 4.06 15.82
CA HIS A 334 -14.16 3.65 16.40
C HIS A 334 -14.02 3.99 17.88
N PHE A 335 -14.97 4.74 18.43
CA PHE A 335 -14.96 5.19 19.82
C PHE A 335 -16.36 5.33 20.40
N PHE A 336 -17.28 4.40 20.08
CA PHE A 336 -18.62 4.36 20.70
C PHE A 336 -18.58 4.32 22.23
N THR A 337 -17.50 3.75 22.78
CA THR A 337 -17.21 3.62 24.22
C THR A 337 -16.71 4.91 24.88
N MET A 338 -16.54 6.01 24.13
CA MET A 338 -16.05 7.30 24.67
C MET A 338 -17.16 8.15 25.32
N GLY A 339 -18.38 7.60 25.45
CA GLY A 339 -19.46 8.25 26.20
C GLY A 339 -20.27 9.28 25.42
N ALA A 340 -20.24 9.25 24.08
CA ALA A 340 -21.16 10.02 23.27
C ALA A 340 -22.63 9.61 23.54
N GLY A 341 -23.56 10.55 23.38
CA GLY A 341 -24.99 10.30 23.64
C GLY A 341 -25.58 9.22 22.73
N PRO A 342 -26.69 8.58 23.14
CA PRO A 342 -27.27 7.44 22.42
C PRO A 342 -27.68 7.77 20.98
N ASN A 343 -28.14 9.00 20.72
CA ASN A 343 -28.51 9.46 19.38
C ASN A 343 -27.30 9.52 18.43
N VAL A 344 -26.14 9.94 18.93
CA VAL A 344 -24.91 10.00 18.14
C VAL A 344 -24.46 8.58 17.80
N ASN A 345 -24.39 7.71 18.81
CA ASN A 345 -24.02 6.31 18.60
C ASN A 345 -24.98 5.60 17.64
N ALA A 346 -26.29 5.82 17.76
CA ALA A 346 -27.29 5.25 16.86
C ALA A 346 -27.12 5.75 15.42
N PHE A 347 -26.93 7.06 15.21
CA PHE A 347 -26.71 7.63 13.88
C PHE A 347 -25.48 7.01 13.21
N PHE A 348 -24.33 7.05 13.86
CA PHE A 348 -23.09 6.54 13.30
C PHE A 348 -23.11 5.02 13.13
N GLY A 349 -23.77 4.28 14.03
CA GLY A 349 -24.01 2.85 13.87
C GLY A 349 -24.85 2.53 12.62
N ILE A 350 -25.96 3.23 12.42
CA ILE A 350 -26.82 3.07 11.23
C ILE A 350 -26.05 3.40 9.95
N MET A 351 -25.36 4.54 9.90
CA MET A 351 -24.58 4.94 8.72
C MET A 351 -23.48 3.92 8.39
N THR A 352 -22.86 3.34 9.42
CA THR A 352 -21.86 2.27 9.25
C THR A 352 -22.51 0.99 8.71
N MET A 353 -23.72 0.64 9.11
CA MET A 353 -24.43 -0.51 8.51
C MET A 353 -24.85 -0.24 7.06
N VAL A 354 -25.23 0.99 6.71
CA VAL A 354 -25.60 1.37 5.34
C VAL A 354 -24.43 1.19 4.36
N ILE A 355 -23.19 1.43 4.77
CA ILE A 355 -22.01 1.25 3.92
C ILE A 355 -21.76 -0.20 3.48
N ALA A 356 -22.34 -1.17 4.20
CA ALA A 356 -22.25 -2.58 3.85
C ALA A 356 -23.02 -2.91 2.56
N VAL A 357 -24.08 -2.16 2.24
CA VAL A 357 -24.92 -2.40 1.05
C VAL A 357 -24.14 -2.21 -0.25
N PRO A 358 -23.47 -1.07 -0.51
CA PRO A 358 -22.60 -0.93 -1.69
C PRO A 358 -21.58 -2.05 -1.83
N THR A 359 -20.94 -2.44 -0.71
CA THR A 359 -19.91 -3.49 -0.70
C THR A 359 -20.48 -4.86 -1.04
N GLY A 360 -21.64 -5.21 -0.47
CA GLY A 360 -22.35 -6.46 -0.78
C GLY A 360 -22.73 -6.55 -2.27
N VAL A 361 -23.23 -5.46 -2.85
CA VAL A 361 -23.55 -5.39 -4.28
C VAL A 361 -22.33 -5.72 -5.15
N LYS A 362 -21.12 -5.28 -4.75
CA LYS A 362 -19.89 -5.61 -5.49
C LYS A 362 -19.57 -7.10 -5.45
N ILE A 363 -19.70 -7.73 -4.27
CA ILE A 363 -19.50 -9.19 -4.12
C ILE A 363 -20.43 -9.96 -5.06
N PHE A 364 -21.72 -9.62 -5.09
CA PHE A 364 -22.67 -10.26 -6.00
C PHE A 364 -22.35 -10.01 -7.47
N ASN A 365 -21.94 -8.81 -7.85
CA ASN A 365 -21.55 -8.52 -9.23
C ASN A 365 -20.32 -9.33 -9.68
N TRP A 366 -19.33 -9.54 -8.81
CA TRP A 366 -18.21 -10.43 -9.14
C TRP A 366 -18.68 -11.89 -9.31
N LEU A 367 -19.53 -12.38 -8.41
CA LEU A 367 -20.12 -13.73 -8.55
C LEU A 367 -20.92 -13.89 -9.85
N PHE A 368 -21.71 -12.89 -10.24
CA PHE A 368 -22.46 -12.91 -11.50
C PHE A 368 -21.59 -12.70 -12.75
N THR A 369 -20.40 -12.11 -12.59
CA THR A 369 -19.38 -12.08 -13.64
C THR A 369 -18.81 -13.47 -13.86
N MET A 370 -18.52 -14.21 -12.79
CA MET A 370 -18.09 -15.62 -12.88
C MET A 370 -19.20 -16.54 -13.39
N TYR A 371 -20.45 -16.26 -13.02
CA TYR A 371 -21.61 -17.05 -13.45
C TYR A 371 -21.76 -17.05 -14.98
N LYS A 372 -21.87 -18.26 -15.55
CA LYS A 372 -21.89 -18.52 -17.00
C LYS A 372 -20.66 -18.00 -17.76
N GLY A 373 -19.57 -17.70 -17.05
CA GLY A 373 -18.25 -17.47 -17.65
C GLY A 373 -17.50 -18.79 -17.88
N ARG A 374 -16.30 -18.70 -18.45
CA ARG A 374 -15.33 -19.80 -18.53
C ARG A 374 -14.18 -19.48 -17.58
N ILE A 375 -14.24 -20.01 -16.37
CA ILE A 375 -13.30 -19.65 -15.31
C ILE A 375 -11.98 -20.41 -15.50
N GLU A 376 -10.91 -19.65 -15.72
CA GLU A 376 -9.55 -20.17 -15.75
C GLU A 376 -8.92 -20.08 -14.35
N PHE A 377 -8.62 -21.25 -13.76
CA PHE A 377 -8.04 -21.35 -12.42
C PHE A 377 -6.53 -21.10 -12.41
N HIS A 378 -6.17 -19.86 -12.77
CA HIS A 378 -4.84 -19.31 -12.54
C HIS A 378 -4.61 -18.93 -11.08
N ALA A 379 -3.36 -18.91 -10.61
CA ALA A 379 -3.00 -18.55 -9.23
C ALA A 379 -3.65 -17.22 -8.80
N THR A 380 -3.70 -16.26 -9.71
CA THR A 380 -4.40 -14.98 -9.55
C THR A 380 -5.88 -15.15 -9.19
N MET A 381 -6.59 -16.08 -9.82
CA MET A 381 -8.01 -16.36 -9.57
C MET A 381 -8.24 -17.07 -8.22
N TYR A 382 -7.26 -17.82 -7.71
CA TYR A 382 -7.34 -18.37 -6.35
C TYR A 382 -7.40 -17.24 -5.31
N TRP A 383 -6.55 -16.21 -5.45
CA TRP A 383 -6.58 -15.04 -4.57
C TRP A 383 -7.92 -14.29 -4.62
N VAL A 384 -8.53 -14.15 -5.80
CA VAL A 384 -9.87 -13.56 -5.99
C VAL A 384 -10.95 -14.35 -5.24
N ILE A 385 -10.97 -15.68 -5.39
CA ILE A 385 -11.97 -16.54 -4.73
C ILE A 385 -11.75 -16.54 -3.22
N GLY A 386 -10.49 -16.66 -2.78
CA GLY A 386 -10.12 -16.56 -1.37
C GLY A 386 -10.56 -15.23 -0.77
N PHE A 387 -10.35 -14.12 -1.49
CA PHE A 387 -10.86 -12.81 -1.11
C PHE A 387 -12.37 -12.83 -0.88
N MET A 388 -13.18 -13.31 -1.84
CA MET A 388 -14.63 -13.27 -1.69
C MET A 388 -15.11 -14.01 -0.44
N ILE A 389 -14.49 -15.15 -0.11
CA ILE A 389 -14.83 -15.94 1.08
C ILE A 389 -14.39 -15.21 2.35
N THR A 390 -13.10 -14.85 2.43
CA THR A 390 -12.50 -14.24 3.61
C THR A 390 -13.13 -12.88 3.91
N PHE A 391 -13.21 -12.01 2.91
CA PHE A 391 -13.77 -10.68 3.06
C PHE A 391 -15.27 -10.67 3.40
N SER A 392 -16.05 -11.67 2.96
CA SER A 392 -17.45 -11.78 3.37
C SER A 392 -17.60 -12.07 4.87
N ILE A 393 -16.76 -12.94 5.42
CA ILE A 393 -16.72 -13.21 6.88
C ILE A 393 -16.23 -11.98 7.64
N GLY A 394 -15.17 -11.33 7.14
CA GLY A 394 -14.67 -10.07 7.69
C GLY A 394 -15.75 -8.99 7.71
N GLY A 395 -16.43 -8.76 6.58
CA GLY A 395 -17.51 -7.77 6.46
C GLY A 395 -18.69 -8.05 7.40
N MET A 396 -19.10 -9.32 7.53
CA MET A 396 -20.15 -9.72 8.47
C MET A 396 -19.79 -9.36 9.92
N THR A 397 -18.56 -9.67 10.35
CA THR A 397 -18.09 -9.31 11.71
C THR A 397 -17.95 -7.80 11.92
N GLY A 398 -17.68 -7.04 10.84
CA GLY A 398 -17.65 -5.57 10.88
C GLY A 398 -19.03 -4.97 11.08
N VAL A 399 -20.05 -5.54 10.43
CA VAL A 399 -21.46 -5.15 10.64
C VAL A 399 -21.89 -5.42 12.09
N MET A 400 -21.39 -6.49 12.72
CA MET A 400 -21.63 -6.72 14.15
C MET A 400 -21.03 -5.62 15.02
N LEU A 401 -19.78 -5.22 14.75
CA LEU A 401 -19.10 -4.12 15.47
C LEU A 401 -19.73 -2.74 15.18
N ALA A 402 -20.44 -2.58 14.07
CA ALA A 402 -21.18 -1.35 13.78
C ALA A 402 -22.39 -1.13 14.71
N ILE A 403 -22.82 -2.16 15.45
CA ILE A 403 -23.92 -2.07 16.41
C ILE A 403 -23.34 -1.62 17.77
N PRO A 404 -23.65 -0.41 18.28
CA PRO A 404 -23.01 0.11 19.49
C PRO A 404 -23.16 -0.81 20.71
N ALA A 405 -24.32 -1.47 20.86
CA ALA A 405 -24.56 -2.41 21.95
C ALA A 405 -23.62 -3.63 21.92
N SER A 406 -23.27 -4.11 20.71
CA SER A 406 -22.28 -5.17 20.54
C SER A 406 -20.86 -4.64 20.71
N ASP A 407 -20.57 -3.44 20.20
CA ASP A 407 -19.25 -2.82 20.34
C ASP A 407 -18.91 -2.59 21.82
N PHE A 408 -19.85 -2.21 22.68
CA PHE A 408 -19.57 -2.00 24.11
C PHE A 408 -18.90 -3.19 24.82
N VAL A 409 -19.13 -4.43 24.36
CA VAL A 409 -18.49 -5.63 24.93
C VAL A 409 -17.33 -6.17 24.08
N LEU A 410 -17.29 -5.86 22.78
CA LEU A 410 -16.24 -6.32 21.87
C LEU A 410 -15.13 -5.29 21.65
N HIS A 411 -15.35 -4.04 22.04
CA HIS A 411 -14.44 -2.93 21.81
C HIS A 411 -13.08 -3.23 22.42
N ASN A 412 -12.02 -3.07 21.62
CA ASN A 412 -10.64 -3.41 21.97
C ASN A 412 -10.36 -4.87 22.37
N SER A 413 -11.33 -5.79 22.29
CA SER A 413 -11.05 -7.22 22.42
C SER A 413 -10.32 -7.76 21.20
N LEU A 414 -9.82 -8.99 21.28
CA LEU A 414 -9.23 -9.66 20.11
C LEU A 414 -10.21 -9.84 18.95
N PHE A 415 -11.52 -9.68 19.17
CA PHE A 415 -12.53 -9.69 18.12
C PHE A 415 -12.32 -8.56 17.11
N VAL A 416 -11.97 -7.36 17.57
CA VAL A 416 -11.67 -6.21 16.69
C VAL A 416 -10.40 -6.48 15.86
N ILE A 417 -9.39 -7.08 16.48
CA ILE A 417 -8.15 -7.46 15.80
C ILE A 417 -8.44 -8.52 14.74
N ALA A 418 -9.21 -9.55 15.08
CA ALA A 418 -9.63 -10.61 14.17
C ALA A 418 -10.39 -10.03 12.97
N HIS A 419 -11.41 -9.20 13.23
CA HIS A 419 -12.20 -8.52 12.21
C HIS A 419 -11.33 -7.70 11.25
N PHE A 420 -10.51 -6.80 11.79
CA PHE A 420 -9.73 -5.89 10.96
C PHE A 420 -8.68 -6.63 10.13
N HIS A 421 -8.01 -7.63 10.70
CA HIS A 421 -7.07 -8.46 9.94
C HIS A 421 -7.76 -9.30 8.86
N ASN A 422 -9.00 -9.73 9.11
CA ASN A 422 -9.80 -10.44 8.12
C ASN A 422 -10.07 -9.58 6.87
N VAL A 423 -10.50 -8.33 7.07
CA VAL A 423 -10.77 -7.42 5.95
C VAL A 423 -9.51 -6.86 5.30
N ILE A 424 -8.42 -6.61 6.04
CA ILE A 424 -7.17 -6.10 5.46
C ILE A 424 -6.39 -7.20 4.75
N ILE A 425 -6.19 -8.37 5.37
CA ILE A 425 -5.44 -9.45 4.71
C ILE A 425 -6.26 -9.99 3.54
N GLY A 426 -7.52 -10.32 3.78
CA GLY A 426 -8.40 -10.87 2.74
C GLY A 426 -8.78 -9.87 1.65
N GLY A 427 -9.04 -8.61 2.01
CA GLY A 427 -9.46 -7.57 1.07
C GLY A 427 -8.31 -6.83 0.39
N VAL A 428 -7.30 -6.41 1.16
CA VAL A 428 -6.24 -5.53 0.66
C VAL A 428 -5.05 -6.37 0.17
N TYR A 429 -4.44 -7.15 1.06
CA TYR A 429 -3.22 -7.89 0.73
C TYR A 429 -3.43 -8.94 -0.36
N PHE A 430 -4.49 -9.76 -0.27
CA PHE A 430 -4.81 -10.72 -1.34
C PHE A 430 -5.05 -10.03 -2.67
N GLY A 431 -5.70 -8.86 -2.67
CA GLY A 431 -5.96 -8.08 -3.88
C GLY A 431 -4.69 -7.54 -4.52
N TYR A 432 -3.75 -7.07 -3.71
CA TYR A 432 -2.48 -6.55 -4.20
C TYR A 432 -1.53 -7.63 -4.69
N VAL A 433 -1.50 -8.80 -4.02
CA VAL A 433 -0.75 -9.96 -4.53
C VAL A 433 -1.38 -10.52 -5.80
N ALA A 434 -2.71 -10.55 -5.90
CA ALA A 434 -3.41 -10.92 -7.13
C ALA A 434 -3.07 -9.93 -8.26
N ALA A 435 -3.18 -8.62 -8.00
CA ALA A 435 -2.81 -7.56 -8.92
C ALA A 435 -1.35 -7.66 -9.39
N MET A 436 -0.41 -7.90 -8.47
CA MET A 436 0.99 -8.09 -8.80
C MET A 436 1.17 -9.28 -9.74
N ASN A 437 0.56 -10.44 -9.45
CA ASN A 437 0.63 -11.61 -10.33
C ASN A 437 0.01 -11.33 -11.72
N PHE A 438 -1.11 -10.60 -11.76
CA PHE A 438 -1.82 -10.26 -12.98
C PHE A 438 -1.00 -9.34 -13.89
N TRP A 439 -0.49 -8.23 -13.35
CA TRP A 439 0.25 -7.22 -14.11
C TRP A 439 1.78 -7.42 -14.12
N PHE A 440 2.31 -8.50 -13.52
CA PHE A 440 3.75 -8.80 -13.54
C PHE A 440 4.34 -8.86 -14.97
N PRO A 441 3.71 -9.54 -15.95
CA PRO A 441 4.21 -9.57 -17.32
C PRO A 441 4.25 -8.18 -17.95
N LYS A 442 3.29 -7.32 -17.62
CA LYS A 442 3.26 -5.95 -18.13
C LYS A 442 4.43 -5.12 -17.59
N ALA A 443 4.86 -5.33 -16.35
CA ALA A 443 6.00 -4.61 -15.78
C ALA A 443 7.37 -5.16 -16.23
N PHE A 444 7.49 -6.47 -16.45
CA PHE A 444 8.80 -7.13 -16.63
C PHE A 444 8.97 -7.97 -17.92
N GLY A 445 7.91 -8.19 -18.68
CA GLY A 445 7.94 -8.97 -19.93
C GLY A 445 7.87 -10.49 -19.77
N PHE A 446 7.60 -11.01 -18.57
CA PHE A 446 7.47 -12.44 -18.31
C PHE A 446 6.46 -12.75 -17.20
N LYS A 447 5.90 -13.96 -17.23
CA LYS A 447 4.91 -14.48 -16.26
C LYS A 447 5.60 -15.02 -15.01
N LEU A 448 4.93 -14.88 -13.86
CA LEU A 448 5.37 -15.52 -12.62
C LEU A 448 5.07 -17.02 -12.64
N ASN A 449 5.87 -17.78 -11.90
CA ASN A 449 5.71 -19.22 -11.77
C ASN A 449 4.39 -19.58 -11.08
N GLU A 450 3.55 -20.30 -11.80
CA GLU A 450 2.19 -20.64 -11.38
C GLU A 450 2.15 -21.59 -10.17
N ALA A 451 3.05 -22.58 -10.12
CA ALA A 451 3.05 -23.59 -9.07
C ALA A 451 3.39 -22.99 -7.70
N TRP A 452 4.41 -22.13 -7.65
CA TRP A 452 4.78 -21.41 -6.42
C TRP A 452 3.73 -20.36 -6.04
N GLY A 453 3.07 -19.72 -7.01
CA GLY A 453 1.93 -18.83 -6.76
C GLY A 453 0.77 -19.54 -6.06
N LYS A 454 0.42 -20.77 -6.51
CA LYS A 454 -0.62 -21.59 -5.87
C LYS A 454 -0.21 -22.07 -4.47
N ARG A 455 1.05 -22.45 -4.27
CA ARG A 455 1.58 -22.82 -2.94
C ARG A 455 1.50 -21.64 -1.96
N ALA A 456 1.95 -20.47 -2.40
CA ALA A 456 1.84 -19.25 -1.63
C ALA A 456 0.40 -18.97 -1.21
N PHE A 457 -0.54 -19.03 -2.17
CA PHE A 457 -1.96 -18.85 -1.88
C PHE A 457 -2.45 -19.81 -0.79
N TRP A 458 -2.21 -21.11 -0.91
CA TRP A 458 -2.75 -22.08 0.05
C TRP A 458 -2.14 -21.92 1.45
N CYS A 459 -0.84 -21.65 1.55
CA CYS A 459 -0.19 -21.34 2.82
C CYS A 459 -0.78 -20.08 3.47
N TRP A 460 -0.99 -19.02 2.69
CA TRP A 460 -1.60 -17.78 3.18
C TRP A 460 -3.07 -17.96 3.58
N PHE A 461 -3.86 -18.62 2.73
CA PHE A 461 -5.28 -18.83 2.95
C PHE A 461 -5.52 -19.67 4.19
N ILE A 462 -4.91 -20.85 4.28
CA ILE A 462 -5.07 -21.74 5.44
C ILE A 462 -4.44 -21.11 6.68
N GLY A 463 -3.23 -20.57 6.55
CA GLY A 463 -2.52 -19.91 7.66
C GLY A 463 -3.32 -18.74 8.25
N PHE A 464 -3.98 -17.94 7.41
CA PHE A 464 -4.85 -16.85 7.85
C PHE A 464 -6.00 -17.36 8.73
N TYR A 465 -6.75 -18.37 8.29
CA TYR A 465 -7.87 -18.90 9.08
C TYR A 465 -7.39 -19.49 10.40
N VAL A 466 -6.30 -20.25 10.38
CA VAL A 466 -5.71 -20.86 11.58
C VAL A 466 -5.16 -19.78 12.54
N ALA A 467 -4.63 -18.66 12.02
CA ALA A 467 -4.08 -17.57 12.82
C ALA A 467 -5.14 -16.68 13.48
N PHE A 468 -6.21 -16.35 12.74
CA PHE A 468 -7.14 -15.30 13.12
C PHE A 468 -8.53 -15.78 13.55
N MET A 469 -8.99 -16.97 13.14
CA MET A 469 -10.26 -17.50 13.66
C MET A 469 -10.25 -17.75 15.17
N PRO A 470 -9.16 -18.27 15.78
CA PRO A 470 -9.07 -18.37 17.24
C PRO A 470 -9.26 -17.03 17.96
N LEU A 471 -8.90 -15.92 17.31
CA LEU A 471 -8.99 -14.59 17.92
C LEU A 471 -10.42 -14.06 18.02
N TYR A 472 -11.32 -14.52 17.15
CA TYR A 472 -12.75 -14.24 17.35
C TYR A 472 -13.26 -14.91 18.62
N VAL A 473 -12.87 -16.16 18.87
CA VAL A 473 -13.23 -16.90 20.09
C VAL A 473 -12.64 -16.21 21.33
N LEU A 474 -11.33 -15.94 21.33
CA LEU A 474 -10.65 -15.22 22.41
C LEU A 474 -11.27 -13.84 22.68
N GLY A 475 -11.71 -13.15 21.63
CA GLY A 475 -12.40 -11.88 21.74
C GLY A 475 -13.77 -11.97 22.43
N PHE A 476 -14.49 -13.08 22.26
CA PHE A 476 -15.71 -13.38 23.02
C PHE A 476 -15.42 -13.84 24.45
N GLU A 477 -14.31 -14.54 24.68
CA GLU A 477 -13.85 -14.97 26.01
C GLU A 477 -13.22 -13.83 26.83
N GLY A 478 -13.19 -12.59 26.29
CA GLY A 478 -12.77 -11.39 27.01
C GLY A 478 -11.28 -11.06 26.92
N MET A 479 -10.51 -11.76 26.08
CA MET A 479 -9.10 -11.42 25.87
C MET A 479 -8.99 -10.06 25.17
N THR A 480 -8.32 -9.10 25.81
CA THR A 480 -8.11 -7.75 25.26
C THR A 480 -6.84 -7.66 24.41
N ARG A 481 -6.79 -6.66 23.54
CA ARG A 481 -5.62 -6.40 22.70
C ARG A 481 -4.41 -5.90 23.51
N ARG A 482 -3.22 -6.04 22.93
CA ARG A 482 -1.95 -5.44 23.41
C ARG A 482 -1.46 -5.93 24.77
N MET A 483 -1.98 -7.05 25.26
CA MET A 483 -1.34 -7.76 26.37
C MET A 483 -0.06 -8.44 25.87
N ASN A 484 0.98 -8.44 26.70
CA ASN A 484 2.24 -9.14 26.44
C ASN A 484 2.41 -10.41 27.31
N HIS A 485 1.51 -10.62 28.27
CA HIS A 485 1.43 -11.76 29.18
C HIS A 485 -0.04 -11.99 29.60
N TYR A 486 -0.39 -13.22 29.96
CA TYR A 486 -1.72 -13.58 30.46
C TYR A 486 -1.68 -14.84 31.34
N ASP A 487 -2.64 -14.93 32.27
CA ASP A 487 -2.73 -16.04 33.23
C ASP A 487 -3.95 -16.95 33.01
N ASN A 488 -4.88 -16.60 32.11
CA ASN A 488 -6.05 -17.42 31.85
C ASN A 488 -5.66 -18.70 31.06
N PRO A 489 -5.79 -19.91 31.66
CA PRO A 489 -5.46 -21.17 30.99
C PRO A 489 -6.31 -21.48 29.76
N GLU A 490 -7.57 -21.02 29.74
CA GLU A 490 -8.52 -21.29 28.65
C GLU A 490 -8.10 -20.61 27.34
N TRP A 491 -7.37 -19.50 27.43
CA TRP A 491 -6.88 -18.77 26.27
C TRP A 491 -5.65 -19.40 25.61
N HIS A 492 -4.86 -20.18 26.36
CA HIS A 492 -3.57 -20.67 25.88
C HIS A 492 -3.67 -21.60 24.66
N PRO A 493 -4.58 -22.60 24.60
CA PRO A 493 -4.74 -23.45 23.42
C PRO A 493 -5.04 -22.65 22.15
N TRP A 494 -5.89 -21.62 22.23
CA TRP A 494 -6.23 -20.77 21.10
C TRP A 494 -5.04 -19.95 20.59
N LEU A 495 -4.18 -19.47 21.50
CA LEU A 495 -2.97 -18.74 21.14
C LEU A 495 -1.90 -19.64 20.51
N LEU A 496 -1.78 -20.90 20.94
CA LEU A 496 -0.92 -21.89 20.27
C LEU A 496 -1.39 -22.21 18.85
N ILE A 497 -2.71 -22.37 18.64
CA ILE A 497 -3.28 -22.53 17.29
C ILE A 497 -2.98 -21.30 16.45
N ALA A 498 -3.14 -20.09 17.02
CA ALA A 498 -2.86 -18.84 16.32
C ALA A 498 -1.38 -18.73 15.88
N GLU A 499 -0.44 -19.21 16.72
CA GLU A 499 0.98 -19.29 16.38
C GLU A 499 1.26 -20.26 15.23
N VAL A 500 0.63 -21.44 15.21
CA VAL A 500 0.73 -22.37 14.07
C VAL A 500 0.27 -21.70 12.78
N GLY A 501 -0.83 -20.94 12.84
CA GLY A 501 -1.30 -20.14 11.72
C GLY A 501 -0.28 -19.11 11.25
N ALA A 502 0.39 -18.41 12.17
CA ALA A 502 1.45 -17.46 11.85
C ALA A 502 2.63 -18.16 11.13
N VAL A 503 3.05 -19.35 11.57
CA VAL A 503 4.09 -20.13 10.89
C VAL A 503 3.67 -20.54 9.47
N LEU A 504 2.40 -20.92 9.26
CA LEU A 504 1.89 -21.21 7.91
C LEU A 504 1.93 -19.98 7.00
N ILE A 505 1.62 -18.80 7.53
CA ILE A 505 1.77 -17.52 6.80
C ILE A 505 3.24 -17.27 6.45
N ALA A 506 4.17 -17.56 7.37
CA ALA A 506 5.61 -17.46 7.09
C ALA A 506 6.02 -18.33 5.89
N CYS A 507 5.53 -19.59 5.85
CA CYS A 507 5.70 -20.46 4.69
C CYS A 507 5.11 -19.87 3.41
N GLY A 508 3.98 -19.16 3.49
CA GLY A 508 3.37 -18.45 2.38
C GLY A 508 4.24 -17.31 1.84
N ILE A 509 4.87 -16.53 2.71
CA ILE A 509 5.84 -15.48 2.33
C ILE A 509 7.06 -16.10 1.66
N VAL A 510 7.61 -17.18 2.23
CA VAL A 510 8.74 -17.90 1.61
C VAL A 510 8.36 -18.44 0.22
N CYS A 511 7.15 -18.95 0.05
CA CYS A 511 6.65 -19.39 -1.26
C CYS A 511 6.57 -18.22 -2.26
N GLN A 512 6.15 -17.03 -1.86
CA GLN A 512 6.13 -15.84 -2.73
C GLN A 512 7.53 -15.38 -3.11
N LEU A 513 8.46 -15.32 -2.15
CA LEU A 513 9.86 -14.99 -2.44
C LEU A 513 10.48 -16.01 -3.41
N THR A 514 10.17 -17.29 -3.20
CA THR A 514 10.59 -18.37 -4.09
C THR A 514 9.96 -18.22 -5.48
N GLN A 515 8.67 -17.86 -5.56
CA GLN A 515 7.98 -17.56 -6.82
C GLN A 515 8.70 -16.47 -7.59
N LEU A 516 9.03 -15.35 -6.95
CA LEU A 516 9.78 -14.25 -7.57
C LEU A 516 11.16 -14.72 -8.05
N TYR A 517 11.91 -15.41 -7.18
CA TYR A 517 13.25 -15.89 -7.49
C TYR A 517 13.28 -16.82 -8.71
N VAL A 518 12.47 -17.88 -8.72
CA VAL A 518 12.47 -18.85 -9.83
C VAL A 518 11.98 -18.21 -11.13
N SER A 519 11.03 -17.28 -11.05
CA SER A 519 10.54 -16.57 -12.24
C SER A 519 11.59 -15.64 -12.83
N ILE A 520 12.37 -14.94 -12.00
CA ILE A 520 13.48 -14.08 -12.46
C ILE A 520 14.62 -14.92 -13.05
N ARG A 521 14.95 -16.05 -12.42
CA ARG A 521 15.97 -16.99 -12.92
C ARG A 521 15.59 -17.53 -14.30
N ASP A 522 14.32 -17.90 -14.46
CA ASP A 522 13.80 -18.60 -15.65
C ASP A 522 13.11 -17.63 -16.64
N ARG A 523 13.36 -16.31 -16.51
CA ARG A 523 12.68 -15.26 -17.29
C ARG A 523 12.90 -15.33 -18.81
N ASN A 524 14.00 -15.97 -19.24
CA ASN A 524 14.36 -16.07 -20.65
C ASN A 524 13.77 -17.32 -21.33
N LEU A 525 13.11 -18.21 -20.58
CA LEU A 525 12.42 -19.36 -21.16
C LEU A 525 11.26 -18.91 -22.04
N ALA A 526 11.10 -19.54 -23.20
CA ALA A 526 10.14 -19.12 -24.22
C ALA A 526 8.69 -19.11 -23.70
N GLU A 527 8.33 -20.12 -22.89
CA GLU A 527 6.99 -20.28 -22.30
C GLU A 527 6.63 -19.22 -21.25
N ASN A 528 7.64 -18.57 -20.65
CA ASN A 528 7.45 -17.57 -19.60
C ASN A 528 7.35 -16.16 -20.16
N ARG A 529 7.99 -15.89 -21.31
CA ARG A 529 8.00 -14.55 -21.91
C ARG A 529 6.63 -14.19 -22.45
N ASP A 530 6.29 -12.92 -22.29
CA ASP A 530 5.16 -12.29 -22.96
C ASP A 530 5.67 -11.54 -24.18
N LEU A 531 5.50 -12.13 -25.37
CA LEU A 531 5.93 -11.54 -26.63
C LEU A 531 4.81 -10.73 -27.33
N THR A 532 3.55 -10.94 -26.92
CA THR A 532 2.39 -10.31 -27.56
C THR A 532 2.00 -9.00 -26.88
N GLY A 533 2.27 -8.87 -25.57
CA GLY A 533 1.74 -7.77 -24.76
C GLY A 533 0.43 -8.12 -24.05
N ASP A 534 -0.22 -9.22 -24.43
CA ASP A 534 -1.48 -9.72 -23.89
C ASP A 534 -1.39 -11.22 -23.57
N PRO A 535 -0.75 -11.59 -22.45
CA PRO A 535 -0.51 -12.98 -22.10
C PRO A 535 -1.79 -13.66 -21.57
N TRP A 536 -2.83 -12.89 -21.32
CA TRP A 536 -4.05 -13.32 -20.67
C TRP A 536 -5.27 -13.25 -21.57
N ASN A 537 -5.17 -12.78 -22.81
CA ASN A 537 -6.33 -12.39 -23.62
C ASN A 537 -7.29 -11.45 -22.83
N ALA A 538 -6.73 -10.38 -22.26
CA ALA A 538 -7.40 -9.42 -21.40
C ALA A 538 -8.19 -8.36 -22.20
N ARG A 539 -8.87 -7.44 -21.50
CA ARG A 539 -9.95 -6.62 -22.09
C ARG A 539 -9.63 -5.14 -22.26
N THR A 540 -8.64 -4.63 -21.53
CA THR A 540 -8.38 -3.19 -21.35
C THR A 540 -7.08 -2.73 -22.03
N LEU A 541 -6.90 -1.41 -22.18
CA LEU A 541 -5.84 -0.79 -23.00
C LEU A 541 -4.41 -1.08 -22.57
N GLU A 542 -4.14 -1.39 -21.31
CA GLU A 542 -2.78 -1.71 -20.89
C GLU A 542 -2.23 -2.95 -21.61
N TRP A 543 -3.11 -3.84 -22.06
CA TRP A 543 -2.78 -5.07 -22.78
C TRP A 543 -2.63 -4.87 -24.29
N SER A 544 -2.96 -3.69 -24.84
CA SER A 544 -2.71 -3.37 -26.25
C SER A 544 -1.28 -2.87 -26.51
N THR A 545 -0.48 -2.71 -25.45
CA THR A 545 0.93 -2.30 -25.52
C THR A 545 1.85 -3.52 -25.40
N SER A 546 3.13 -3.36 -25.77
CA SER A 546 4.15 -4.38 -25.55
C SER A 546 4.37 -4.69 -24.05
N SER A 547 5.09 -5.78 -23.78
CA SER A 547 5.45 -6.20 -22.42
C SER A 547 6.98 -6.39 -22.30
N PRO A 548 7.69 -5.51 -21.59
CA PRO A 548 7.22 -4.27 -20.96
C PRO A 548 6.87 -3.17 -21.99
N PRO A 549 5.97 -2.21 -21.67
CA PRO A 549 5.65 -1.09 -22.54
C PRO A 549 6.86 -0.18 -22.81
N PRO A 550 6.89 0.54 -23.94
CA PRO A 550 7.90 1.55 -24.18
C PRO A 550 7.77 2.69 -23.16
N PHE A 551 8.84 3.47 -23.00
CA PHE A 551 8.88 4.55 -22.00
C PHE A 551 7.80 5.62 -22.21
N TYR A 552 7.30 5.78 -23.45
CA TYR A 552 6.18 6.68 -23.82
C TYR A 552 4.80 6.03 -23.80
N ASN A 553 4.68 4.75 -23.44
CA ASN A 553 3.47 3.91 -23.49
C ASN A 553 2.87 3.72 -24.89
N PHE A 554 2.25 4.76 -25.46
CA PHE A 554 1.54 4.73 -26.73
C PHE A 554 2.20 5.70 -27.72
N ALA A 555 2.64 5.17 -28.86
CA ALA A 555 3.23 5.98 -29.93
C ALA A 555 2.19 6.95 -30.52
N ILE A 556 0.99 6.44 -30.83
CA ILE A 556 -0.19 7.22 -31.21
C ILE A 556 -1.26 6.95 -30.15
N LEU A 557 -1.96 7.99 -29.70
CA LEU A 557 -2.96 7.83 -28.64
C LEU A 557 -4.15 7.01 -29.16
N PRO A 558 -4.69 6.07 -28.36
CA PRO A 558 -5.86 5.31 -28.77
C PRO A 558 -7.10 6.20 -28.81
N GLU A 559 -8.05 5.90 -29.69
CA GLU A 559 -9.39 6.49 -29.69
C GLU A 559 -10.38 5.49 -29.09
N VAL A 560 -11.05 5.88 -28.00
CA VAL A 560 -11.89 4.96 -27.24
C VAL A 560 -13.36 5.12 -27.61
N HIS A 561 -13.94 4.06 -28.15
CA HIS A 561 -15.36 4.03 -28.56
C HIS A 561 -16.25 3.26 -27.58
N GLU A 562 -15.73 2.20 -26.96
CA GLU A 562 -16.45 1.29 -26.07
C GLU A 562 -15.80 1.19 -24.68
N LEU A 563 -16.49 0.57 -23.72
CA LEU A 563 -15.99 0.38 -22.34
C LEU A 563 -14.75 -0.54 -22.29
N ASP A 564 -14.85 -1.73 -22.88
CA ASP A 564 -13.74 -2.67 -23.01
C ASP A 564 -13.04 -2.45 -24.36
N ALA A 565 -12.35 -1.31 -24.49
CA ALA A 565 -11.79 -0.85 -25.76
C ALA A 565 -10.97 -1.94 -26.48
N PHE A 566 -9.99 -2.54 -25.80
CA PHE A 566 -9.11 -3.52 -26.41
C PHE A 566 -9.83 -4.85 -26.75
N ALA A 567 -10.80 -5.28 -25.94
CA ALA A 567 -11.62 -6.45 -26.28
C ALA A 567 -12.46 -6.19 -27.54
N HIS A 568 -13.09 -5.02 -27.62
CA HIS A 568 -13.88 -4.63 -28.78
C HIS A 568 -13.03 -4.57 -30.05
N ASP A 569 -11.85 -3.95 -29.96
CA ASP A 569 -10.95 -3.84 -31.11
C ASP A 569 -10.51 -5.21 -31.61
N LYS A 570 -10.20 -6.15 -30.70
CA LYS A 570 -9.90 -7.55 -31.06
C LYS A 570 -11.07 -8.25 -31.74
N GLU A 571 -12.29 -8.09 -31.23
CA GLU A 571 -13.50 -8.70 -31.81
C GLU A 571 -13.86 -8.10 -33.18
N ALA A 572 -13.61 -6.80 -33.37
CA ALA A 572 -13.84 -6.08 -34.62
C ALA A 572 -12.71 -6.27 -35.66
N GLY A 573 -11.59 -6.90 -35.27
CA GLY A 573 -10.41 -7.04 -36.12
C GLY A 573 -9.67 -5.72 -36.38
N ILE A 574 -9.86 -4.73 -35.51
CA ILE A 574 -9.18 -3.43 -35.58
C ILE A 574 -7.74 -3.62 -35.14
N ASP A 575 -6.82 -3.14 -35.99
CA ASP A 575 -5.40 -3.20 -35.69
C ASP A 575 -5.00 -2.13 -34.66
N THR A 576 -4.92 -2.55 -33.40
CA THR A 576 -4.46 -1.70 -32.28
C THR A 576 -2.96 -1.43 -32.28
N ARG A 577 -2.19 -2.12 -33.15
CA ARG A 577 -0.72 -1.96 -33.26
C ARG A 577 -0.34 -0.65 -33.92
N GLN A 578 -1.26 -0.05 -34.69
CA GLN A 578 -1.03 1.17 -35.48
C GLN A 578 0.28 1.11 -36.29
N ALA A 579 0.67 -0.10 -36.73
CA ALA A 579 1.95 -0.36 -37.40
C ALA A 579 1.99 0.36 -38.75
N GLY A 580 3.03 1.17 -38.97
CA GLY A 580 3.11 2.05 -40.14
C GLY A 580 2.19 3.28 -40.07
N GLY A 581 1.65 3.59 -38.88
CA GLY A 581 0.93 4.82 -38.62
C GLY A 581 1.80 6.06 -38.80
N ASN A 582 1.17 7.23 -38.92
CA ASN A 582 1.86 8.50 -39.05
C ASN A 582 2.45 8.95 -37.70
N TYR A 583 3.61 8.41 -37.34
CA TYR A 583 4.30 8.73 -36.09
C TYR A 583 4.77 10.19 -36.06
N GLN A 584 4.63 10.80 -34.89
CA GLN A 584 5.05 12.17 -34.61
C GLN A 584 6.11 12.20 -33.50
N PRO A 585 6.96 13.24 -33.43
CA PRO A 585 7.86 13.41 -32.29
C PRO A 585 7.07 13.42 -30.98
N ILE A 586 7.57 12.72 -29.96
CA ILE A 586 6.90 12.59 -28.66
C ILE A 586 7.60 13.46 -27.64
N HIS A 587 6.88 14.41 -27.05
CA HIS A 587 7.34 15.20 -25.92
C HIS A 587 7.34 14.34 -24.65
N MET A 588 8.47 14.30 -23.93
CA MET A 588 8.64 13.52 -22.70
C MET A 588 9.41 14.31 -21.64
N PRO A 589 9.12 14.11 -20.34
CA PRO A 589 9.85 14.74 -19.25
C PRO A 589 11.25 14.13 -19.06
N LYS A 590 12.21 14.95 -18.64
CA LYS A 590 13.57 14.51 -18.28
C LYS A 590 13.63 13.95 -16.86
N ASN A 591 14.55 13.00 -16.66
CA ASN A 591 14.92 12.53 -15.32
C ASN A 591 15.52 13.67 -14.49
N THR A 592 15.31 13.61 -13.17
CA THR A 592 15.81 14.64 -12.25
C THR A 592 16.18 14.06 -10.90
N ALA A 593 17.29 14.56 -10.33
CA ALA A 593 17.73 14.20 -8.99
C ALA A 593 16.98 15.00 -7.89
N CYS A 594 16.20 16.00 -8.26
CA CYS A 594 15.58 16.91 -7.28
C CYS A 594 14.62 16.19 -6.33
N GLY A 595 13.87 15.18 -6.81
CA GLY A 595 12.98 14.38 -5.96
C GLY A 595 13.76 13.63 -4.86
N PHE A 596 14.85 12.98 -5.25
CA PHE A 596 15.76 12.29 -4.32
C PHE A 596 16.39 13.26 -3.32
N LEU A 597 16.90 14.41 -3.78
CA LEU A 597 17.53 15.41 -2.93
C LEU A 597 16.56 16.01 -1.91
N ILE A 598 15.32 16.33 -2.32
CA ILE A 598 14.28 16.79 -1.38
C ILE A 598 13.99 15.70 -0.34
N GLY A 599 13.88 14.43 -0.76
CA GLY A 599 13.72 13.32 0.17
C GLY A 599 14.88 13.22 1.17
N ALA A 600 16.12 13.30 0.69
CA ALA A 600 17.32 13.23 1.54
C ALA A 600 17.38 14.38 2.55
N PHE A 601 17.10 15.62 2.14
CA PHE A 601 17.04 16.76 3.06
C PHE A 601 15.84 16.67 4.02
N SER A 602 14.72 16.09 3.59
CA SER A 602 13.56 15.81 4.44
C SER A 602 13.86 14.75 5.50
N PHE A 603 14.67 13.74 5.18
CA PHE A 603 15.19 12.79 6.16
C PHE A 603 16.06 13.50 7.21
N VAL A 604 16.97 14.38 6.78
CA VAL A 604 17.83 15.18 7.67
C VAL A 604 16.98 16.07 8.58
N LEU A 605 15.93 16.70 8.04
CA LEU A 605 14.96 17.49 8.80
C LEU A 605 14.27 16.64 9.87
N GLY A 606 13.65 15.52 9.47
CA GLY A 606 12.94 14.63 10.39
C GLY A 606 13.84 14.07 11.48
N PHE A 607 15.00 13.52 11.11
CA PHE A 607 15.98 13.01 12.08
C PHE A 607 16.49 14.11 13.02
N GLY A 608 16.81 15.29 12.49
CA GLY A 608 17.24 16.43 13.28
C GLY A 608 16.19 16.86 14.30
N ALA A 609 14.91 16.91 13.90
CA ALA A 609 13.82 17.29 14.78
C ALA A 609 13.54 16.25 15.87
N VAL A 610 13.50 14.95 15.52
CA VAL A 610 13.35 13.84 16.48
C VAL A 610 14.40 13.91 17.60
N TRP A 611 15.64 14.22 17.25
CA TRP A 611 16.76 14.28 18.19
C TRP A 611 17.04 15.67 18.75
N TYR A 612 16.20 16.67 18.48
CA TYR A 612 16.36 18.05 18.96
C TYR A 612 17.70 18.68 18.51
N ILE A 613 18.19 18.29 17.33
CA ILE A 613 19.38 18.82 16.67
C ILE A 613 18.94 19.96 15.74
N TRP A 614 18.62 21.12 16.32
CA TRP A 614 17.94 22.20 15.60
C TRP A 614 18.71 22.78 14.42
N TRP A 615 20.04 22.87 14.52
CA TRP A 615 20.87 23.32 13.39
C TRP A 615 20.78 22.35 12.21
N LEU A 616 20.69 21.04 12.48
CA LEU A 616 20.57 19.99 11.46
C LEU A 616 19.18 20.02 10.83
N ALA A 617 18.14 20.20 11.65
CA ALA A 617 16.78 20.40 11.17
C ALA A 617 16.68 21.63 10.26
N ALA A 618 17.32 22.75 10.64
CA ALA A 618 17.38 23.96 9.82
C ALA A 618 18.10 23.72 8.48
N VAL A 619 19.24 23.01 8.48
CA VAL A 619 19.94 22.61 7.25
C VAL A 619 19.06 21.75 6.35
N GLY A 620 18.34 20.78 6.92
CA GLY A 620 17.38 19.96 6.18
C GLY A 620 16.28 20.82 5.52
N LEU A 621 15.65 21.72 6.27
CA LEU A 621 14.61 22.61 5.75
C LEU A 621 15.14 23.55 4.65
N ILE A 622 16.29 24.18 4.87
CA ILE A 622 16.93 25.05 3.87
C ILE A 622 17.28 24.24 2.62
N GLY A 623 17.78 23.01 2.76
CA GLY A 623 18.09 22.13 1.64
C GLY A 623 16.85 21.77 0.81
N VAL A 624 15.72 21.49 1.46
CA VAL A 624 14.43 21.27 0.78
C VAL A 624 14.03 22.53 -0.01
N ILE A 625 14.01 23.70 0.64
CA ILE A 625 13.59 24.96 0.01
C ILE A 625 14.53 25.33 -1.15
N ALA A 626 15.83 25.25 -0.95
CA ALA A 626 16.83 25.55 -1.97
C ALA A 626 16.71 24.62 -3.18
N THR A 627 16.47 23.32 -2.96
CA THR A 627 16.27 22.36 -4.05
C THR A 627 15.00 22.65 -4.84
N VAL A 628 13.90 23.03 -4.16
CA VAL A 628 12.65 23.43 -4.82
C VAL A 628 12.86 24.69 -5.65
N ILE A 629 13.52 25.72 -5.11
CA ILE A 629 13.83 26.97 -5.84
C ILE A 629 14.73 26.70 -7.05
N ALA A 630 15.75 25.86 -6.87
CA ALA A 630 16.64 25.46 -7.97
C ALA A 630 15.85 24.74 -9.07
N ARG A 631 14.97 23.80 -8.70
CA ARG A 631 14.14 23.09 -9.67
C ARG A 631 13.14 24.00 -10.37
N SER A 632 12.54 24.97 -9.67
CA SER A 632 11.61 25.91 -10.30
C SER A 632 12.30 26.91 -11.24
N SER A 633 13.62 27.04 -11.14
CA SER A 633 14.43 27.93 -12.00
C SER A 633 15.02 27.20 -13.21
N ASP A 634 14.89 25.88 -13.27
CA ASP A 634 15.40 25.04 -14.35
C ASP A 634 14.40 25.00 -15.51
N ASN A 635 14.83 25.46 -16.68
CA ASN A 635 14.02 25.47 -17.90
C ASN A 635 14.25 24.24 -18.79
N ASP A 636 15.27 23.42 -18.52
CA ASP A 636 15.62 22.26 -19.34
C ASP A 636 14.99 20.97 -18.79
N VAL A 637 13.66 20.94 -18.79
CA VAL A 637 12.88 19.92 -18.04
C VAL A 637 12.33 18.78 -18.89
N ASP A 638 12.38 18.91 -20.21
CA ASP A 638 11.75 18.01 -21.16
C ASP A 638 12.63 17.80 -22.41
N TYR A 639 12.24 16.83 -23.23
CA TYR A 639 12.88 16.52 -24.50
C TYR A 639 11.87 15.95 -25.50
N TYR A 640 12.27 15.90 -26.77
CA TYR A 640 11.51 15.23 -27.82
C TYR A 640 12.18 13.94 -28.23
N VAL A 641 11.40 12.86 -28.27
CA VAL A 641 11.77 11.59 -28.89
C VAL A 641 11.61 11.73 -30.40
N PRO A 642 12.65 11.53 -31.21
CA PRO A 642 12.55 11.63 -32.66
C PRO A 642 11.74 10.48 -33.26
N VAL A 643 11.07 10.74 -34.38
CA VAL A 643 10.24 9.75 -35.09
C VAL A 643 11.03 8.49 -35.45
N SER A 644 12.31 8.62 -35.80
CA SER A 644 13.17 7.48 -36.13
C SER A 644 13.30 6.48 -34.98
N GLU A 645 13.34 6.95 -33.75
CA GLU A 645 13.43 6.10 -32.56
C GLU A 645 12.08 5.44 -32.25
N VAL A 646 10.98 6.19 -32.40
CA VAL A 646 9.61 5.63 -32.26
C VAL A 646 9.40 4.52 -33.28
N VAL A 647 9.71 4.76 -34.56
CA VAL A 647 9.60 3.75 -35.64
C VAL A 647 10.42 2.51 -35.32
N ARG A 648 11.67 2.68 -34.85
CA ARG A 648 12.54 1.56 -34.48
C ARG A 648 11.90 0.68 -33.40
N ILE A 649 11.36 1.28 -32.34
CA ILE A 649 10.76 0.56 -31.21
C ILE A 649 9.47 -0.15 -31.64
N GLU A 650 8.59 0.52 -32.40
CA GLU A 650 7.32 -0.06 -32.86
C GLU A 650 7.53 -1.20 -33.87
N GLN A 651 8.54 -1.08 -34.74
CA GLN A 651 8.92 -2.15 -35.67
C GLN A 651 9.48 -3.38 -34.93
N GLU A 652 10.30 -3.18 -33.91
CA GLU A 652 10.83 -4.26 -33.07
C GLU A 652 9.69 -5.02 -32.38
N HIS A 653 8.71 -4.31 -31.81
CA HIS A 653 7.53 -4.93 -31.22
C HIS A 653 6.71 -5.72 -32.25
N THR A 654 6.44 -5.11 -33.42
CA THR A 654 5.71 -5.75 -34.51
C THR A 654 6.40 -7.03 -34.98
N HIS A 655 7.73 -7.01 -35.10
CA HIS A 655 8.52 -8.17 -35.48
C HIS A 655 8.42 -9.30 -34.45
N ASN A 656 8.58 -8.98 -33.16
CA ASN A 656 8.46 -9.96 -32.07
C ASN A 656 7.06 -10.61 -32.04
N LEU A 657 6.02 -9.82 -32.26
CA LEU A 657 4.64 -10.30 -32.28
C LEU A 657 4.37 -11.20 -33.50
N MET A 658 4.83 -10.82 -34.70
CA MET A 658 4.73 -11.67 -35.89
C MET A 658 5.49 -12.99 -35.73
N ALA A 659 6.68 -12.95 -35.11
CA ALA A 659 7.45 -14.15 -34.82
C ALA A 659 6.73 -15.07 -33.82
N ALA A 660 6.05 -14.51 -32.82
CA ALA A 660 5.24 -15.28 -31.88
C ALA A 660 4.02 -15.91 -32.56
N GLN A 661 3.28 -15.14 -33.37
CA GLN A 661 2.12 -15.63 -34.12
C GLN A 661 2.47 -16.70 -35.16
N ALA A 662 3.68 -16.66 -35.74
CA ALA A 662 4.14 -17.67 -36.68
C ALA A 662 4.60 -18.98 -36.00
N ALA A 663 4.87 -18.94 -34.69
CA ALA A 663 5.31 -20.09 -33.90
C ALA A 663 4.13 -20.86 -33.27
N GLU A 664 2.97 -20.22 -33.11
CA GLU A 664 1.68 -20.83 -32.75
C GLU A 664 1.02 -21.49 -33.95
#